data_AF-A0A0B4R3K2-F1
#
_entry.id   AF-A0A0B4R3K2-F1
#
_cell.length_a   1.000
_cell.length_b   1.000
_cell.length_c   1.000
_cell.angle_alpha   90.00
_cell.angle_beta   90.00
_cell.angle_gamma   90.00
#
_symmetry.space_group_name_H-M   'P 1'
#
loop_
_entity.id
_entity.type
_entity.pdbx_description
1 polymer ?
#
loop_
_entity_poly.entity_id
_entity_poly.type
_entity_poly.pdbx_seq_one_letter_code
_entity_poly.pdbx_strand_id
1 'polypeptide(L)'
;MSLFKKSAPEEPLPRPVYRRRAHGGSAPTSGSSAVSAVISDDTVSSSSCGGTSSSPPVQIAVDGREMTVPSSWTILRACREHGIRVPTLCHHVGLPPTGRCGACTVQVTSVASPGSSARLVLGCKTHVAPGMRVVTSSPEVRHASAVAVQEFLGPHRPLQMLARCGAPEIEELSSLLLNAEEVVPESKRPYAIVRDQSLCISCTRCVRACGAVQNMNVLAINPESPAAPIVFEGGRPLHATQCIACGQCAVVCPTGAVSERDDTGIVFEELTKAGPQRRTVVVMTAPSARFSLGEMFGEVPGTSSPAKTIAGLRAAGFDLVFDTTFGADITATLEATELVERVKAGGPLPMFTSCCPGWVNLVEKKFEHLRGHLSRCRSPMMMLGAMIRYWMHREGVRRDRYFVVALMPCTAKKVEIERPELRAPDGTKDVDVVLTVREMGKLLKTLGVSWSELPGEHKTEYDDPFASASGGGSLFAVSGGVTEAALRVAHAVLARRDVTKKNSDIFEECRRVAVSESVHKAEIDVTPSSRSRRTLSVAILSGSRKIQDFLEDLGLDQQAPTGGVSVSQPYHFIECMACGGGCIGGGGQPSTLEMHALEMRRKAVYAVDAESTHQTSSRAQHSFIRDMFGSITSDVARELLEYEPPSPKSVPLAPKDRTRSFGSVSSWSSSSGSCKTLGDIAILYGSQSGSTTAHAKYLAEVLKRSVSCTVSCHSMDHFPYKQLPDVRTLLLLTSTWEGEHGLMPYNAIEFYHKLVTSKPIMFRELLLQTKFAVCGFGSPKYTYYCGFATQLHDAFVTLGAFPFEDTCKINVDVADKGKSKFSKWVKRVVSCLARSELPSPKYLLVPSLSTGSSKTSLPSAPGYQYVTVTKVKQYKEDLKSRYFFVEFNTDRTNIRTTEVEYVHVLPCNNRTDVESLINSLYPNMYKLTISLVPISSASIWPPNGRLRCALRWV
;
A
#
# COMPACT_ATOMS: atom_id res chain seq x y z
N MET A 1 -12.71 48.80 -52.24
CA MET A 1 -11.48 48.00 -52.45
C MET A 1 -11.53 46.88 -51.41
N SER A 2 -12.02 45.68 -51.73
CA SER A 2 -11.41 44.60 -52.54
C SER A 2 -10.33 43.80 -51.78
N LEU A 3 -10.34 42.46 -51.73
CA LEU A 3 -11.27 41.47 -52.31
C LEU A 3 -11.08 40.10 -51.62
N PHE A 4 -12.16 39.36 -51.37
CA PHE A 4 -12.13 37.91 -51.07
C PHE A 4 -11.90 37.08 -52.35
N LYS A 5 -11.22 35.92 -52.24
CA LYS A 5 -11.24 34.71 -53.12
C LYS A 5 -10.10 33.77 -52.70
N LYS A 6 -10.14 32.43 -52.83
CA LYS A 6 -11.20 31.42 -53.03
C LYS A 6 -10.59 30.02 -52.72
N SER A 7 -11.40 29.02 -52.39
CA SER A 7 -10.98 27.63 -52.06
C SER A 7 -11.34 26.60 -53.15
N ALA A 8 -10.57 25.50 -53.26
CA ALA A 8 -10.87 24.14 -53.80
C ALA A 8 -9.56 23.42 -54.27
N PRO A 9 -9.54 22.09 -54.50
CA PRO A 9 -10.07 20.97 -53.71
C PRO A 9 -9.01 19.85 -53.46
N GLU A 10 -9.37 18.77 -52.75
CA GLU A 10 -8.50 17.60 -52.50
C GLU A 10 -8.55 16.55 -53.64
N GLU A 11 -7.44 15.82 -53.87
CA GLU A 11 -7.37 14.61 -54.73
C GLU A 11 -7.08 13.33 -53.90
N PRO A 12 -7.59 12.15 -54.30
CA PRO A 12 -7.45 10.91 -53.55
C PRO A 12 -6.26 10.03 -53.98
N LEU A 13 -5.59 9.39 -53.00
CA LEU A 13 -4.50 8.42 -53.24
C LEU A 13 -5.00 6.98 -53.50
N PRO A 14 -4.24 6.15 -54.24
CA PRO A 14 -4.76 4.93 -54.88
C PRO A 14 -4.75 3.65 -54.00
N ARG A 15 -5.60 2.69 -54.36
CA ARG A 15 -5.68 1.34 -53.74
C ARG A 15 -4.83 0.30 -54.47
N PRO A 16 -4.13 -0.62 -53.77
CA PRO A 16 -3.39 -1.71 -54.40
C PRO A 16 -4.29 -2.89 -54.81
N VAL A 17 -3.96 -3.55 -55.93
CA VAL A 17 -4.65 -4.73 -56.47
C VAL A 17 -3.83 -5.99 -56.17
N TYR A 18 -4.44 -7.01 -55.57
CA TYR A 18 -3.83 -8.34 -55.39
C TYR A 18 -4.58 -9.42 -56.20
N ARG A 19 -3.87 -10.03 -57.17
CA ARG A 19 -4.35 -11.22 -57.91
C ARG A 19 -4.18 -12.47 -57.06
N ARG A 20 -5.22 -13.31 -56.99
CA ARG A 20 -5.11 -14.71 -56.51
C ARG A 20 -4.78 -15.65 -57.67
N ARG A 21 -3.98 -16.69 -57.41
CA ARG A 21 -3.98 -17.97 -58.14
C ARG A 21 -4.42 -19.07 -57.16
N ALA A 22 -5.06 -20.11 -57.68
CA ALA A 22 -5.58 -21.24 -56.91
C ALA A 22 -4.90 -22.55 -57.36
N HIS A 23 -4.77 -23.53 -56.46
CA HIS A 23 -5.50 -24.83 -56.50
C HIS A 23 -4.88 -25.94 -55.63
N GLY A 24 -5.74 -26.81 -55.11
CA GLY A 24 -5.43 -28.19 -54.66
C GLY A 24 -4.90 -28.32 -53.21
N GLY A 25 -5.36 -29.27 -52.39
CA GLY A 25 -6.47 -30.22 -52.56
C GLY A 25 -6.45 -31.36 -51.52
N SER A 26 -7.64 -31.90 -51.21
CA SER A 26 -7.91 -33.19 -50.50
C SER A 26 -7.46 -33.43 -49.05
N ALA A 27 -8.37 -34.07 -48.29
CA ALA A 27 -8.18 -34.69 -46.96
C ALA A 27 -8.80 -36.10 -46.96
N PRO A 28 -8.46 -36.97 -45.99
CA PRO A 28 -9.45 -37.87 -45.33
C PRO A 28 -9.33 -37.81 -43.77
N THR A 29 -10.38 -37.79 -42.94
CA THR A 29 -11.25 -38.92 -42.43
C THR A 29 -10.49 -40.09 -41.79
N SER A 30 -10.83 -40.76 -40.67
CA SER A 30 -11.96 -40.79 -39.68
C SER A 30 -11.42 -41.44 -38.34
N GLY A 31 -12.12 -41.76 -37.23
CA GLY A 31 -13.50 -41.55 -36.72
C GLY A 31 -13.93 -42.64 -35.70
N SER A 32 -14.90 -42.35 -34.79
CA SER A 32 -15.70 -43.28 -33.91
C SER A 32 -15.01 -44.12 -32.80
N SER A 33 -15.60 -44.49 -31.64
CA SER A 33 -16.88 -44.12 -30.95
C SER A 33 -17.05 -44.77 -29.55
N ALA A 34 -17.70 -44.04 -28.60
CA ALA A 34 -18.53 -44.52 -27.44
C ALA A 34 -17.86 -45.39 -26.31
N VAL A 35 -18.37 -45.56 -25.08
CA VAL A 35 -19.73 -45.40 -24.45
C VAL A 35 -19.63 -44.88 -22.98
N SER A 36 -20.66 -44.14 -22.52
CA SER A 36 -21.22 -43.76 -21.18
C SER A 36 -20.57 -44.27 -19.84
N ALA A 37 -20.74 -43.64 -18.65
CA ALA A 37 -21.89 -42.85 -18.13
C ALA A 37 -21.59 -42.00 -16.83
N VAL A 38 -22.24 -40.82 -16.69
CA VAL A 38 -22.73 -40.00 -15.50
C VAL A 38 -22.09 -40.21 -14.08
N ILE A 39 -21.83 -39.24 -13.17
CA ILE A 39 -22.52 -37.97 -12.76
C ILE A 39 -21.53 -36.91 -12.14
N SER A 40 -21.78 -35.62 -12.42
CA SER A 40 -21.38 -34.34 -11.73
C SER A 40 -19.94 -34.08 -11.23
N ASP A 41 -19.27 -33.09 -11.87
CA ASP A 41 -18.85 -31.83 -11.21
C ASP A 41 -18.42 -30.78 -12.26
N ASP A 42 -18.90 -29.54 -12.18
CA ASP A 42 -18.64 -28.49 -13.19
C ASP A 42 -17.26 -27.80 -12.99
N THR A 43 -16.19 -28.54 -13.26
CA THR A 43 -14.84 -27.95 -13.44
C THR A 43 -14.70 -27.39 -14.85
N VAL A 44 -14.55 -26.06 -14.97
CA VAL A 44 -14.18 -25.41 -16.23
C VAL A 44 -12.75 -25.79 -16.61
N SER A 45 -12.60 -26.76 -17.50
CA SER A 45 -11.30 -27.22 -17.99
C SER A 45 -10.73 -26.32 -19.08
N SER A 46 -9.41 -26.16 -19.04
CA SER A 46 -8.63 -25.38 -20.00
C SER A 46 -8.67 -26.00 -21.39
N SER A 47 -9.01 -25.20 -22.40
CA SER A 47 -8.71 -25.49 -23.81
C SER A 47 -7.84 -24.38 -24.40
N SER A 48 -6.88 -24.79 -25.22
CA SER A 48 -5.83 -23.93 -25.80
C SER A 48 -6.40 -22.89 -26.78
N CYS A 49 -6.22 -21.60 -26.48
CA CYS A 49 -6.67 -20.50 -27.35
C CYS A 49 -5.52 -19.91 -28.17
N GLY A 50 -5.13 -20.61 -29.24
CA GLY A 50 -4.41 -19.99 -30.37
C GLY A 50 -5.40 -19.56 -31.45
N GLY A 51 -5.52 -18.25 -31.70
CA GLY A 51 -6.37 -17.69 -32.75
C GLY A 51 -7.47 -16.76 -32.23
N THR A 52 -7.47 -15.51 -32.70
CA THR A 52 -8.48 -14.51 -32.38
C THR A 52 -9.77 -14.78 -33.15
N SER A 53 -10.72 -15.48 -32.53
CA SER A 53 -12.08 -15.63 -33.07
C SER A 53 -12.87 -14.33 -32.94
N SER A 54 -12.94 -13.53 -34.02
CA SER A 54 -13.83 -12.38 -34.08
C SER A 54 -15.29 -12.86 -34.09
N SER A 55 -15.98 -12.72 -32.96
CA SER A 55 -17.41 -13.03 -32.84
C SER A 55 -18.23 -12.27 -33.91
N PRO A 56 -19.24 -12.87 -34.54
CA PRO A 56 -19.96 -12.24 -35.64
C PRO A 56 -20.57 -10.89 -35.23
N PRO A 57 -20.53 -9.87 -36.11
CA PRO A 57 -21.15 -8.58 -35.84
C PRO A 57 -22.68 -8.70 -35.80
N VAL A 58 -23.31 -7.94 -34.91
CA VAL A 58 -24.76 -7.87 -34.74
C VAL A 58 -25.22 -6.42 -34.77
N GLN A 59 -26.39 -6.17 -35.37
CA GLN A 59 -27.03 -4.86 -35.30
C GLN A 59 -27.85 -4.74 -34.00
N ILE A 60 -27.70 -3.61 -33.33
CA ILE A 60 -28.49 -3.19 -32.17
C ILE A 60 -28.84 -1.71 -32.29
N ALA A 61 -29.89 -1.28 -31.62
CA ALA A 61 -30.22 0.14 -31.47
C ALA A 61 -29.99 0.59 -30.02
N VAL A 62 -29.26 1.68 -29.80
CA VAL A 62 -29.08 2.27 -28.47
C VAL A 62 -29.55 3.72 -28.50
N ASP A 63 -30.56 4.06 -27.69
CA ASP A 63 -31.20 5.38 -27.65
C ASP A 63 -31.61 5.89 -29.05
N GLY A 64 -32.15 4.98 -29.87
CA GLY A 64 -32.57 5.24 -31.26
C GLY A 64 -31.44 5.23 -32.30
N ARG A 65 -30.17 5.08 -31.90
CA ARG A 65 -29.02 4.98 -32.81
C ARG A 65 -28.74 3.52 -33.16
N GLU A 66 -28.95 3.14 -34.42
CA GLU A 66 -28.55 1.84 -34.94
C GLU A 66 -27.01 1.75 -35.01
N MET A 67 -26.42 0.65 -34.53
CA MET A 67 -24.98 0.41 -34.52
C MET A 67 -24.67 -1.08 -34.74
N THR A 68 -23.49 -1.36 -35.31
CA THR A 68 -23.02 -2.73 -35.57
C THR A 68 -21.84 -3.05 -34.67
N VAL A 69 -21.98 -4.05 -33.81
CA VAL A 69 -20.99 -4.40 -32.78
C VAL A 69 -20.74 -5.92 -32.72
N PRO A 70 -19.55 -6.39 -32.30
CA PRO A 70 -19.30 -7.81 -32.10
C PRO A 70 -20.25 -8.41 -31.03
N SER A 71 -20.84 -9.58 -31.29
CA SER A 71 -21.77 -10.24 -30.34
C SER A 71 -21.14 -10.60 -28.99
N SER A 72 -19.81 -10.74 -28.92
CA SER A 72 -19.07 -10.92 -27.67
C SER A 72 -19.09 -9.72 -26.73
N TRP A 73 -19.53 -8.54 -27.18
CA TRP A 73 -19.53 -7.34 -26.34
C TRP A 73 -20.70 -7.32 -25.35
N THR A 74 -20.48 -6.69 -24.20
CA THR A 74 -21.56 -6.32 -23.28
C THR A 74 -22.22 -5.02 -23.75
N ILE A 75 -23.47 -4.78 -23.36
CA ILE A 75 -24.18 -3.54 -23.70
C ILE A 75 -23.37 -2.31 -23.25
N LEU A 76 -22.81 -2.35 -22.03
CA LEU A 76 -21.97 -1.27 -21.51
C LEU A 76 -20.73 -1.00 -22.38
N ARG A 77 -20.09 -2.06 -22.89
CA ARG A 77 -18.95 -1.91 -23.82
C ARG A 77 -19.40 -1.30 -25.14
N ALA A 78 -20.48 -1.82 -25.73
CA ALA A 78 -21.03 -1.31 -26.99
C ALA A 78 -21.40 0.18 -26.89
N CYS A 79 -22.05 0.59 -25.79
CA CYS A 79 -22.37 1.99 -25.51
C CYS A 79 -21.10 2.85 -25.45
N ARG A 80 -20.11 2.45 -24.62
CA ARG A 80 -18.88 3.21 -24.38
C ARG A 80 -18.07 3.42 -25.66
N GLU A 81 -17.86 2.38 -26.46
CA GLU A 81 -17.08 2.43 -27.71
C GLU A 81 -17.75 3.34 -28.77
N HIS A 82 -19.04 3.65 -28.61
CA HIS A 82 -19.82 4.58 -29.46
C HIS A 82 -20.11 5.92 -28.75
N GLY A 83 -19.42 6.24 -27.66
CA GLY A 83 -19.58 7.51 -26.93
C GLY A 83 -20.90 7.66 -26.16
N ILE A 84 -21.66 6.58 -25.97
CA ILE A 84 -22.89 6.57 -25.18
C ILE A 84 -22.56 6.29 -23.72
N ARG A 85 -22.90 7.24 -22.84
CA ARG A 85 -22.51 7.26 -21.43
C ARG A 85 -23.53 6.49 -20.58
N VAL A 86 -23.09 5.38 -19.99
CA VAL A 86 -23.85 4.59 -19.02
C VAL A 86 -23.09 4.62 -17.69
N PRO A 87 -23.71 5.04 -16.56
CA PRO A 87 -23.01 5.21 -15.29
C PRO A 87 -22.50 3.88 -14.71
N THR A 88 -21.37 3.92 -13.99
CA THR A 88 -20.73 2.74 -13.38
C THR A 88 -20.13 3.05 -12.03
N LEU A 89 -20.11 2.07 -11.10
CA LEU A 89 -19.49 2.21 -9.77
C LEU A 89 -18.67 0.99 -9.32
N CYS A 90 -19.17 -0.24 -9.51
CA CYS A 90 -18.37 -1.45 -9.26
C CYS A 90 -17.64 -1.98 -10.50
N HIS A 91 -18.10 -1.59 -11.70
CA HIS A 91 -17.43 -1.89 -12.97
C HIS A 91 -16.24 -0.94 -13.19
N HIS A 92 -15.15 -1.43 -13.75
CA HIS A 92 -13.97 -0.66 -14.18
C HIS A 92 -13.33 -1.41 -15.35
N VAL A 93 -12.86 -0.69 -16.38
CA VAL A 93 -12.45 -1.27 -17.68
C VAL A 93 -11.43 -2.39 -17.57
N GLY A 94 -10.40 -2.21 -16.72
CA GLY A 94 -9.32 -3.18 -16.52
C GLY A 94 -9.67 -4.32 -15.56
N LEU A 95 -10.94 -4.49 -15.15
CA LEU A 95 -11.35 -5.48 -14.15
C LEU A 95 -12.58 -6.29 -14.62
N PRO A 96 -12.66 -7.61 -14.31
CA PRO A 96 -13.82 -8.43 -14.63
C PRO A 96 -15.15 -7.88 -14.06
N PRO A 97 -16.26 -7.89 -14.83
CA PRO A 97 -17.53 -7.30 -14.43
C PRO A 97 -18.28 -8.12 -13.37
N THR A 98 -18.68 -7.47 -12.28
CA THR A 98 -19.38 -8.10 -11.15
C THR A 98 -20.89 -7.84 -11.11
N GLY A 99 -21.37 -6.71 -11.67
CA GLY A 99 -22.79 -6.35 -11.68
C GLY A 99 -23.39 -5.94 -10.32
N ARG A 100 -22.58 -5.77 -9.27
CA ARG A 100 -23.08 -5.64 -7.88
C ARG A 100 -23.73 -4.30 -7.50
N CYS A 101 -23.45 -3.20 -8.19
CA CYS A 101 -23.82 -1.86 -7.75
C CYS A 101 -25.08 -1.26 -8.41
N GLY A 102 -25.71 -1.96 -9.35
CA GLY A 102 -26.89 -1.46 -10.09
C GLY A 102 -26.67 -0.27 -11.04
N ALA A 103 -25.66 0.58 -10.84
CA ALA A 103 -25.42 1.82 -11.60
C ALA A 103 -25.59 1.68 -13.13
N CYS A 104 -25.05 0.60 -13.73
CA CYS A 104 -25.13 0.36 -15.17
C CYS A 104 -26.47 -0.26 -15.62
N THR A 105 -27.57 0.03 -14.93
CA THR A 105 -28.91 -0.42 -15.34
C THR A 105 -29.27 0.25 -16.66
N VAL A 106 -29.83 -0.55 -17.58
CA VAL A 106 -30.33 -0.13 -18.89
C VAL A 106 -31.63 -0.89 -19.19
N GLN A 107 -32.52 -0.29 -19.97
CA GLN A 107 -33.76 -0.93 -20.40
C GLN A 107 -33.52 -1.60 -21.76
N VAL A 108 -34.02 -2.83 -21.92
CA VAL A 108 -33.81 -3.64 -23.13
C VAL A 108 -35.12 -4.24 -23.61
N THR A 109 -35.35 -4.14 -24.91
CA THR A 109 -36.44 -4.79 -25.64
C THR A 109 -35.84 -5.69 -26.72
N SER A 110 -36.27 -6.96 -26.77
CA SER A 110 -35.89 -7.91 -27.81
C SER A 110 -36.87 -7.83 -28.98
N VAL A 111 -36.36 -7.76 -30.22
CA VAL A 111 -37.19 -7.86 -31.44
C VAL A 111 -37.43 -9.32 -31.85
N ALA A 112 -36.68 -10.29 -31.28
CA ALA A 112 -36.76 -11.71 -31.63
C ALA A 112 -38.01 -12.45 -31.12
N SER A 113 -38.89 -11.79 -30.35
CA SER A 113 -40.16 -12.35 -29.91
C SER A 113 -41.22 -11.25 -29.84
N PRO A 114 -42.18 -11.20 -30.79
CA PRO A 114 -43.27 -10.24 -30.78
C PRO A 114 -44.06 -10.32 -29.46
N GLY A 115 -44.23 -9.20 -28.77
CA GLY A 115 -44.83 -9.14 -27.43
C GLY A 115 -43.83 -9.13 -26.26
N SER A 116 -42.52 -9.13 -26.52
CA SER A 116 -41.51 -8.94 -25.46
C SER A 116 -41.69 -7.61 -24.73
N SER A 117 -42.02 -7.66 -23.44
CA SER A 117 -42.00 -6.46 -22.58
C SER A 117 -40.57 -5.92 -22.42
N ALA A 118 -40.46 -4.60 -22.30
CA ALA A 118 -39.20 -3.96 -21.98
C ALA A 118 -38.76 -4.37 -20.56
N ARG A 119 -37.49 -4.73 -20.38
CA ARG A 119 -36.94 -5.18 -19.09
C ARG A 119 -35.68 -4.41 -18.71
N LEU A 120 -35.52 -4.13 -17.41
CA LEU A 120 -34.29 -3.57 -16.87
C LEU A 120 -33.23 -4.67 -16.72
N VAL A 121 -32.00 -4.40 -17.17
CA VAL A 121 -30.87 -5.32 -17.10
C VAL A 121 -29.58 -4.58 -16.76
N LEU A 122 -28.57 -5.32 -16.30
CA LEU A 122 -27.25 -4.77 -15.99
C LEU A 122 -26.36 -4.75 -17.24
N GLY A 123 -26.14 -3.58 -17.83
CA GLY A 123 -25.38 -3.42 -19.07
C GLY A 123 -23.95 -3.97 -19.00
N CYS A 124 -23.33 -4.07 -17.82
CA CYS A 124 -22.00 -4.68 -17.65
C CYS A 124 -21.98 -6.23 -17.64
N LYS A 125 -23.14 -6.89 -17.56
CA LYS A 125 -23.27 -8.36 -17.53
C LYS A 125 -24.08 -8.91 -18.72
N THR A 126 -24.91 -8.09 -19.37
CA THR A 126 -25.71 -8.51 -20.52
C THR A 126 -24.93 -8.32 -21.82
N HIS A 127 -24.82 -9.39 -22.62
CA HIS A 127 -24.26 -9.34 -23.97
C HIS A 127 -25.26 -8.75 -24.98
N VAL A 128 -24.73 -8.14 -26.04
CA VAL A 128 -25.52 -7.62 -27.16
C VAL A 128 -26.03 -8.78 -28.03
N ALA A 129 -27.26 -8.66 -28.53
CA ALA A 129 -27.89 -9.68 -29.38
C ALA A 129 -28.53 -9.03 -30.62
N PRO A 130 -28.69 -9.75 -31.75
CA PRO A 130 -29.29 -9.19 -32.96
C PRO A 130 -30.67 -8.57 -32.71
N GLY A 131 -30.89 -7.36 -33.20
CA GLY A 131 -32.16 -6.63 -33.06
C GLY A 131 -32.46 -6.17 -31.64
N MET A 132 -31.50 -6.21 -30.71
CA MET A 132 -31.68 -5.67 -29.37
C MET A 132 -31.86 -4.14 -29.42
N ARG A 133 -32.95 -3.62 -28.85
CA ARG A 133 -33.13 -2.18 -28.60
C ARG A 133 -32.81 -1.88 -27.14
N VAL A 134 -31.96 -0.90 -26.90
CA VAL A 134 -31.46 -0.48 -25.58
C VAL A 134 -31.83 0.98 -25.35
N VAL A 135 -32.32 1.32 -24.16
CA VAL A 135 -32.51 2.68 -23.69
C VAL A 135 -31.67 2.88 -22.43
N THR A 136 -30.79 3.88 -22.42
CA THR A 136 -29.80 4.12 -21.36
C THR A 136 -30.22 5.22 -20.37
N SER A 137 -31.20 6.06 -20.73
CA SER A 137 -31.49 7.30 -20.00
C SER A 137 -32.99 7.63 -19.84
N SER A 138 -33.88 6.63 -19.81
CA SER A 138 -35.29 6.86 -19.46
C SER A 138 -35.47 7.24 -17.97
N PRO A 139 -36.59 7.88 -17.57
CA PRO A 139 -36.87 8.16 -16.16
C PRO A 139 -36.87 6.90 -15.29
N GLU A 140 -37.41 5.80 -15.81
CA GLU A 140 -37.41 4.47 -15.18
C GLU A 140 -35.99 3.94 -14.96
N VAL A 141 -35.14 3.99 -16.01
CA VAL A 141 -33.73 3.56 -15.93
C VAL A 141 -32.94 4.40 -14.92
N ARG A 142 -33.10 5.72 -14.94
CA ARG A 142 -32.44 6.62 -13.98
C ARG A 142 -32.89 6.34 -12.54
N HIS A 143 -34.19 6.15 -12.32
CA HIS A 143 -34.72 5.84 -10.99
C HIS A 143 -34.20 4.49 -10.47
N ALA A 144 -34.28 3.43 -11.28
CA ALA A 144 -33.77 2.11 -10.92
C ALA A 144 -32.25 2.10 -10.64
N SER A 145 -31.46 2.82 -11.47
CA SER A 145 -30.02 2.99 -11.26
C SER A 145 -29.73 3.72 -9.94
N ALA A 146 -30.45 4.81 -9.66
CA ALA A 146 -30.27 5.59 -8.43
C ALA A 146 -30.63 4.79 -7.17
N VAL A 147 -31.76 4.08 -7.17
CA VAL A 147 -32.19 3.23 -6.05
C VAL A 147 -31.15 2.12 -5.79
N ALA A 148 -30.74 1.40 -6.82
CA ALA A 148 -29.78 0.30 -6.66
C ALA A 148 -28.38 0.79 -6.20
N VAL A 149 -27.97 2.02 -6.58
CA VAL A 149 -26.75 2.65 -6.04
C VAL A 149 -26.92 3.03 -4.56
N GLN A 150 -28.08 3.58 -4.16
CA GLN A 150 -28.35 3.92 -2.76
C GLN A 150 -28.37 2.67 -1.86
N GLU A 151 -29.04 1.60 -2.29
CA GLU A 151 -29.04 0.30 -1.61
C GLU A 151 -27.62 -0.29 -1.49
N PHE A 152 -26.84 -0.25 -2.58
CA PHE A 152 -25.46 -0.76 -2.60
C PHE A 152 -24.54 -0.01 -1.63
N LEU A 153 -24.68 1.31 -1.52
CA LEU A 153 -23.89 2.15 -0.62
C LEU A 153 -24.31 2.00 0.85
N GLY A 154 -25.61 1.82 1.08
CA GLY A 154 -26.23 1.73 2.39
C GLY A 154 -26.31 3.07 3.15
N PRO A 155 -27.07 3.11 4.26
CA PRO A 155 -27.38 4.35 4.99
C PRO A 155 -26.16 5.03 5.63
N HIS A 156 -25.03 4.33 5.75
CA HIS A 156 -23.81 4.84 6.39
C HIS A 156 -22.83 5.53 5.43
N ARG A 157 -23.04 5.41 4.10
CA ARG A 157 -22.16 5.99 3.08
C ARG A 157 -22.96 6.58 1.90
N PRO A 158 -23.95 7.47 2.15
CA PRO A 158 -24.79 8.00 1.08
C PRO A 158 -23.94 8.70 0.02
N LEU A 159 -24.34 8.61 -1.26
CA LEU A 159 -23.56 9.12 -2.39
C LEU A 159 -23.15 10.59 -2.21
N GLN A 160 -24.06 11.41 -1.67
CA GLN A 160 -23.81 12.82 -1.34
C GLN A 160 -22.66 13.04 -0.35
N MET A 161 -22.40 12.09 0.56
CA MET A 161 -21.30 12.18 1.54
C MET A 161 -19.97 11.74 0.92
N LEU A 162 -20.01 10.79 -0.03
CA LEU A 162 -18.82 10.29 -0.73
C LEU A 162 -18.39 11.22 -1.88
N ALA A 163 -19.34 11.92 -2.51
CA ALA A 163 -19.09 12.97 -3.49
C ALA A 163 -18.28 14.12 -2.87
N ARG A 164 -18.48 14.37 -1.58
CA ARG A 164 -17.69 15.32 -0.79
C ARG A 164 -16.26 14.84 -0.51
N CYS A 165 -15.77 13.73 -1.05
CA CYS A 165 -14.43 13.21 -0.71
C CYS A 165 -13.34 13.49 -1.75
N GLY A 166 -13.58 14.36 -2.75
CA GLY A 166 -12.56 14.78 -3.72
C GLY A 166 -12.17 13.71 -4.74
N ALA A 167 -13.10 12.79 -5.06
CA ALA A 167 -12.83 11.63 -5.91
C ALA A 167 -13.59 11.75 -7.25
N PRO A 168 -12.90 12.01 -8.39
CA PRO A 168 -13.55 12.43 -9.63
C PRO A 168 -14.64 11.50 -10.16
N GLU A 169 -14.49 10.18 -9.99
CA GLU A 169 -15.50 9.22 -10.46
C GLU A 169 -16.77 9.21 -9.59
N ILE A 170 -16.66 9.59 -8.32
CA ILE A 170 -17.81 9.72 -7.41
C ILE A 170 -18.44 11.10 -7.54
N GLU A 171 -17.66 12.15 -7.81
CA GLU A 171 -18.17 13.46 -8.23
C GLU A 171 -18.90 13.38 -9.57
N GLU A 172 -18.35 12.62 -10.54
CA GLU A 172 -19.00 12.34 -11.83
C GLU A 172 -20.31 11.57 -11.62
N LEU A 173 -20.28 10.48 -10.86
CA LEU A 173 -21.48 9.71 -10.53
C LEU A 173 -22.48 10.52 -9.70
N SER A 174 -22.01 11.41 -8.83
CA SER A 174 -22.86 12.34 -8.10
C SER A 174 -23.48 13.31 -9.08
N SER A 175 -22.74 14.11 -9.85
CA SER A 175 -23.29 15.11 -10.78
C SER A 175 -24.31 14.53 -11.79
N LEU A 176 -24.15 13.26 -12.18
CA LEU A 176 -25.14 12.52 -12.99
C LEU A 176 -26.47 12.20 -12.27
N LEU A 177 -26.51 12.28 -10.95
CA LEU A 177 -27.59 11.84 -10.08
C LEU A 177 -28.07 12.92 -9.05
N LEU A 178 -27.18 13.79 -8.53
CA LEU A 178 -27.31 14.70 -7.38
C LEU A 178 -26.15 15.76 -7.31
N ASN A 179 -26.44 17.01 -6.95
CA ASN A 179 -25.43 18.10 -6.78
C ASN A 179 -24.77 18.10 -5.38
N ALA A 180 -23.44 18.21 -5.27
CA ALA A 180 -22.69 18.44 -4.01
C ALA A 180 -21.23 18.92 -4.23
N GLU A 181 -20.62 19.57 -3.21
CA GLU A 181 -19.25 20.15 -3.19
C GLU A 181 -18.29 19.41 -2.22
N GLU A 182 -17.06 19.91 -2.00
CA GLU A 182 -15.82 19.16 -1.64
C GLU A 182 -15.38 19.17 -0.15
N VAL A 183 -14.70 18.11 0.33
CA VAL A 183 -13.98 17.95 1.62
C VAL A 183 -12.81 16.94 1.48
N VAL A 184 -11.67 17.17 2.17
CA VAL A 184 -10.48 16.28 2.12
C VAL A 184 -10.26 15.51 3.44
N PRO A 185 -10.16 14.15 3.44
CA PRO A 185 -9.75 13.37 4.61
C PRO A 185 -8.21 13.19 4.74
N GLU A 186 -7.67 13.30 5.96
CA GLU A 186 -6.28 12.94 6.28
C GLU A 186 -6.16 11.46 6.70
N SER A 187 -5.10 10.76 6.25
CA SER A 187 -4.66 9.53 6.94
C SER A 187 -3.14 9.30 6.88
N LYS A 188 -2.47 9.45 8.03
CA LYS A 188 -1.02 9.22 8.19
C LYS A 188 -0.75 7.75 8.56
N ARG A 189 -0.24 6.96 7.61
CA ARG A 189 0.30 5.60 7.85
C ARG A 189 1.62 5.40 7.09
N PRO A 190 2.57 4.60 7.61
CA PRO A 190 3.96 4.64 7.13
C PRO A 190 4.24 3.89 5.81
N TYR A 191 3.36 3.00 5.37
CA TYR A 191 3.57 2.20 4.14
C TYR A 191 3.08 2.95 2.89
N ALA A 192 3.71 2.73 1.74
CA ALA A 192 3.46 3.45 0.48
C ALA A 192 2.01 3.40 -0.07
N ILE A 193 1.17 2.52 0.48
CA ILE A 193 -0.26 2.43 0.20
C ILE A 193 -0.99 2.52 1.53
N VAL A 194 -1.98 3.41 1.60
CA VAL A 194 -2.79 3.68 2.80
C VAL A 194 -4.24 3.27 2.53
N ARG A 195 -5.00 3.04 3.60
CA ARG A 195 -6.40 2.63 3.52
C ARG A 195 -7.24 3.34 4.58
N ASP A 196 -8.26 4.05 4.12
CA ASP A 196 -9.35 4.55 4.94
C ASP A 196 -10.62 3.72 4.70
N GLN A 197 -11.12 3.08 5.76
CA GLN A 197 -12.33 2.26 5.70
C GLN A 197 -13.61 3.11 5.71
N SER A 198 -13.55 4.36 6.19
CA SER A 198 -14.71 5.26 6.22
C SER A 198 -15.22 5.54 4.80
N LEU A 199 -14.28 5.68 3.85
CA LEU A 199 -14.52 5.90 2.43
C LEU A 199 -14.84 4.62 1.65
N CYS A 200 -14.70 3.43 2.26
CA CYS A 200 -14.76 2.16 1.53
C CYS A 200 -16.20 1.72 1.25
N ILE A 201 -16.56 1.64 -0.04
CA ILE A 201 -17.90 1.27 -0.52
C ILE A 201 -18.05 -0.21 -0.93
N SER A 202 -17.17 -1.10 -0.46
CA SER A 202 -17.25 -2.54 -0.76
C SER A 202 -17.27 -2.92 -2.26
N CYS A 203 -16.86 -2.05 -3.18
CA CYS A 203 -16.95 -2.25 -4.64
C CYS A 203 -16.03 -3.34 -5.21
N THR A 204 -15.18 -3.94 -4.36
CA THR A 204 -14.21 -5.01 -4.66
C THR A 204 -13.24 -4.74 -5.82
N ARG A 205 -13.13 -3.50 -6.32
CA ARG A 205 -12.20 -3.17 -7.41
C ARG A 205 -10.75 -3.40 -6.98
N CYS A 206 -10.37 -2.90 -5.79
CA CYS A 206 -9.04 -3.08 -5.21
C CYS A 206 -8.69 -4.57 -4.98
N VAL A 207 -9.65 -5.39 -4.55
CA VAL A 207 -9.52 -6.86 -4.43
C VAL A 207 -9.27 -7.50 -5.79
N ARG A 208 -10.08 -7.18 -6.80
CA ARG A 208 -9.91 -7.73 -8.17
C ARG A 208 -8.60 -7.29 -8.82
N ALA A 209 -8.15 -6.05 -8.62
CA ALA A 209 -6.84 -5.60 -9.09
C ALA A 209 -5.70 -6.36 -8.40
N CYS A 210 -5.80 -6.58 -7.08
CA CYS A 210 -4.77 -7.29 -6.32
C CYS A 210 -4.73 -8.81 -6.60
N GLY A 211 -5.88 -9.43 -6.80
CA GLY A 211 -6.01 -10.86 -7.11
C GLY A 211 -5.96 -11.15 -8.61
N ALA A 212 -7.03 -10.84 -9.34
CA ALA A 212 -7.20 -11.26 -10.74
C ALA A 212 -6.21 -10.60 -11.73
N VAL A 213 -5.76 -9.36 -11.46
CA VAL A 213 -4.77 -8.67 -12.30
C VAL A 213 -3.35 -8.93 -11.80
N GLN A 214 -3.05 -8.75 -10.51
CA GLN A 214 -1.66 -8.81 -10.04
C GLN A 214 -1.21 -10.19 -9.49
N ASN A 215 -2.13 -11.14 -9.31
CA ASN A 215 -1.91 -12.46 -8.68
C ASN A 215 -1.21 -12.39 -7.29
N MET A 216 -1.57 -11.38 -6.49
CA MET A 216 -1.00 -11.16 -5.16
C MET A 216 -1.97 -11.52 -4.02
N ASN A 217 -3.28 -11.43 -4.24
CA ASN A 217 -4.35 -11.83 -3.30
C ASN A 217 -4.24 -11.25 -1.87
N VAL A 218 -3.51 -10.13 -1.69
CA VAL A 218 -3.28 -9.47 -0.39
C VAL A 218 -4.55 -8.83 0.17
N LEU A 219 -5.48 -8.42 -0.68
CA LEU A 219 -6.76 -7.82 -0.31
C LEU A 219 -7.88 -8.84 -0.43
N ALA A 220 -8.63 -9.06 0.66
CA ALA A 220 -9.77 -9.97 0.72
C ALA A 220 -11.03 -9.25 1.22
N ILE A 221 -12.20 -9.84 0.96
CA ILE A 221 -13.47 -9.38 1.55
C ILE A 221 -13.58 -9.97 2.97
N ASN A 222 -13.98 -9.15 3.95
CA ASN A 222 -14.36 -9.63 5.27
C ASN A 222 -15.90 -9.69 5.38
N PRO A 223 -16.52 -10.88 5.28
CA PRO A 223 -17.98 -11.01 5.42
C PRO A 223 -18.48 -10.71 6.84
N GLU A 224 -17.62 -10.80 7.85
CA GLU A 224 -17.99 -10.61 9.27
C GLU A 224 -17.95 -9.14 9.71
N SER A 225 -17.50 -8.21 8.86
CA SER A 225 -17.36 -6.80 9.24
C SER A 225 -17.83 -5.81 8.15
N PRO A 226 -19.12 -5.43 8.14
CA PRO A 226 -19.66 -4.41 7.22
C PRO A 226 -18.98 -3.01 7.33
N ALA A 227 -18.36 -2.74 8.48
CA ALA A 227 -17.61 -1.51 8.77
C ALA A 227 -16.13 -1.55 8.30
N ALA A 228 -15.56 -2.74 8.12
CA ALA A 228 -14.22 -2.94 7.57
C ALA A 228 -14.25 -4.02 6.47
N PRO A 229 -15.03 -3.80 5.38
CA PRO A 229 -15.47 -4.84 4.45
C PRO A 229 -14.34 -5.43 3.60
N ILE A 230 -13.20 -4.73 3.50
CA ILE A 230 -11.98 -5.23 2.87
C ILE A 230 -10.90 -5.37 3.93
N VAL A 231 -10.25 -6.53 4.04
CA VAL A 231 -9.14 -6.80 4.95
C VAL A 231 -7.87 -7.14 4.20
N PHE A 232 -6.74 -7.10 4.90
CA PHE A 232 -5.50 -7.68 4.41
C PHE A 232 -5.47 -9.17 4.77
N GLU A 233 -4.75 -9.96 3.98
CA GLU A 233 -4.49 -11.39 4.18
C GLU A 233 -4.10 -11.72 5.64
N GLY A 234 -4.91 -12.56 6.30
CA GLY A 234 -4.72 -12.95 7.70
C GLY A 234 -4.91 -11.83 8.73
N GLY A 235 -5.52 -10.70 8.35
CA GLY A 235 -5.66 -9.51 9.22
C GLY A 235 -4.35 -8.73 9.46
N ARG A 236 -3.26 -9.12 8.79
CA ARG A 236 -1.90 -8.60 9.02
C ARG A 236 -1.75 -7.14 8.57
N PRO A 237 -0.82 -6.36 9.15
CA PRO A 237 -0.47 -5.05 8.61
C PRO A 237 0.17 -5.20 7.21
N LEU A 238 -0.10 -4.25 6.31
CA LEU A 238 0.23 -4.39 4.88
C LEU A 238 1.71 -4.70 4.58
N HIS A 239 2.65 -4.16 5.36
CA HIS A 239 4.08 -4.44 5.21
C HIS A 239 4.44 -5.92 5.47
N ALA A 240 3.69 -6.62 6.34
CA ALA A 240 3.88 -8.02 6.70
C ALA A 240 3.07 -9.00 5.81
N THR A 241 2.59 -8.51 4.65
CA THR A 241 1.90 -9.31 3.64
C THR A 241 2.75 -9.47 2.39
N GLN A 242 2.25 -10.26 1.44
CA GLN A 242 2.80 -10.39 0.10
C GLN A 242 2.75 -9.11 -0.77
N CYS A 243 2.35 -7.95 -0.24
CA CYS A 243 2.24 -6.71 -1.01
C CYS A 243 3.57 -6.26 -1.63
N ILE A 244 3.60 -6.08 -2.95
CA ILE A 244 4.73 -5.55 -3.72
C ILE A 244 4.71 -4.01 -3.88
N ALA A 245 3.80 -3.32 -3.16
CA ALA A 245 3.59 -1.87 -3.20
C ALA A 245 3.27 -1.25 -4.58
N CYS A 246 2.85 -2.04 -5.58
CA CYS A 246 2.65 -1.59 -6.97
C CYS A 246 1.55 -0.53 -7.19
N GLY A 247 0.66 -0.30 -6.21
CA GLY A 247 -0.34 0.77 -6.22
C GLY A 247 -1.56 0.54 -7.12
N GLN A 248 -1.61 -0.55 -7.89
CA GLN A 248 -2.74 -0.87 -8.79
C GLN A 248 -4.11 -0.91 -8.08
N CYS A 249 -4.13 -1.27 -6.79
CA CYS A 249 -5.34 -1.25 -5.97
C CYS A 249 -5.82 0.16 -5.58
N ALA A 250 -4.94 1.17 -5.60
CA ALA A 250 -5.27 2.58 -5.38
C ALA A 250 -5.80 3.23 -6.66
N VAL A 251 -5.17 2.98 -7.81
CA VAL A 251 -5.60 3.54 -9.12
C VAL A 251 -7.05 3.20 -9.45
N VAL A 252 -7.51 1.99 -9.11
CA VAL A 252 -8.89 1.53 -9.35
C VAL A 252 -9.88 1.90 -8.24
N CYS A 253 -9.45 2.59 -7.18
CA CYS A 253 -10.30 2.91 -6.04
C CYS A 253 -11.15 4.16 -6.34
N PRO A 254 -12.49 4.05 -6.45
CA PRO A 254 -13.32 5.17 -6.88
C PRO A 254 -13.48 6.26 -5.82
N THR A 255 -13.23 5.95 -4.54
CA THR A 255 -13.50 6.84 -3.39
C THR A 255 -12.25 7.28 -2.64
N GLY A 256 -11.04 6.96 -3.11
CA GLY A 256 -9.80 7.19 -2.36
C GLY A 256 -9.62 6.30 -1.10
N ALA A 257 -10.56 5.38 -0.81
CA ALA A 257 -10.47 4.45 0.32
C ALA A 257 -9.21 3.57 0.35
N VAL A 258 -8.57 3.39 -0.81
CA VAL A 258 -7.20 2.91 -0.95
C VAL A 258 -6.46 3.95 -1.77
N SER A 259 -5.40 4.53 -1.20
CA SER A 259 -4.60 5.60 -1.81
C SER A 259 -3.10 5.29 -1.70
N GLU A 260 -2.26 6.08 -2.35
CA GLU A 260 -0.87 6.23 -1.93
C GLU A 260 -0.77 6.82 -0.50
N ARG A 261 0.41 6.69 0.11
CA ARG A 261 0.80 7.52 1.24
C ARG A 261 1.01 8.95 0.74
N ASP A 262 0.23 9.89 1.25
CA ASP A 262 0.36 11.31 0.94
C ASP A 262 1.56 11.90 1.70
N ASP A 263 2.63 12.20 0.98
CA ASP A 263 3.84 12.86 1.45
C ASP A 263 3.92 14.33 0.99
N THR A 264 2.85 14.88 0.38
CA THR A 264 2.83 16.26 -0.15
C THR A 264 3.13 17.31 0.92
N GLY A 265 2.65 17.10 2.16
CA GLY A 265 2.92 17.98 3.30
C GLY A 265 4.41 18.15 3.59
N ILE A 266 5.21 17.08 3.47
CA ILE A 266 6.67 17.12 3.68
C ILE A 266 7.32 18.07 2.67
N VAL A 267 6.90 18.00 1.40
CA VAL A 267 7.45 18.85 0.33
C VAL A 267 6.93 20.28 0.44
N PHE A 268 5.65 20.46 0.78
CA PHE A 268 5.06 21.78 1.04
C PHE A 268 5.80 22.52 2.16
N GLU A 269 6.12 21.84 3.26
CA GLU A 269 6.91 22.39 4.36
C GLU A 269 8.34 22.79 3.94
N GLU A 270 8.98 22.04 3.03
CA GLU A 270 10.30 22.44 2.50
C GLU A 270 10.24 23.64 1.54
N LEU A 271 9.26 23.65 0.63
CA LEU A 271 9.08 24.73 -0.35
C LEU A 271 8.70 26.07 0.31
N THR A 272 7.92 26.03 1.40
CA THR A 272 7.44 27.22 2.12
C THR A 272 8.41 27.74 3.19
N LYS A 273 9.54 27.06 3.46
CA LYS A 273 10.56 27.55 4.39
C LYS A 273 11.24 28.82 3.87
N ALA A 274 11.31 29.83 4.74
CA ALA A 274 12.00 31.10 4.48
C ALA A 274 13.23 31.29 5.37
N GLY A 275 14.13 32.20 4.97
CA GLY A 275 15.30 32.59 5.75
C GLY A 275 16.43 31.53 5.76
N PRO A 276 17.37 31.59 6.72
CA PRO A 276 18.61 30.81 6.69
C PRO A 276 18.41 29.29 6.85
N GLN A 277 17.24 28.86 7.33
CA GLN A 277 16.84 27.45 7.46
C GLN A 277 16.36 26.84 6.12
N ARG A 278 16.10 27.66 5.08
CA ARG A 278 15.67 27.14 3.77
C ARG A 278 16.79 26.31 3.14
N ARG A 279 16.42 25.13 2.67
CA ARG A 279 17.27 24.22 1.89
C ARG A 279 17.04 24.45 0.40
N THR A 280 18.04 24.10 -0.42
CA THR A 280 17.86 23.96 -1.88
C THR A 280 16.96 22.76 -2.14
N VAL A 281 15.73 22.98 -2.62
CA VAL A 281 14.77 21.92 -2.92
C VAL A 281 14.97 21.49 -4.37
N VAL A 282 15.52 20.29 -4.54
CA VAL A 282 15.78 19.65 -5.83
C VAL A 282 14.60 18.73 -6.17
N VAL A 283 14.12 18.74 -7.41
CA VAL A 283 13.16 17.76 -7.92
C VAL A 283 13.71 17.04 -9.14
N MET A 284 13.61 15.71 -9.16
CA MET A 284 13.86 14.90 -10.35
C MET A 284 12.56 14.35 -10.93
N THR A 285 12.38 14.40 -12.25
CA THR A 285 11.16 13.92 -12.92
C THR A 285 11.37 12.59 -13.64
N ALA A 286 10.53 11.59 -13.36
CA ALA A 286 10.51 10.33 -14.11
C ALA A 286 10.14 10.54 -15.60
N PRO A 287 10.66 9.72 -16.53
CA PRO A 287 10.36 9.83 -17.97
C PRO A 287 8.86 9.89 -18.27
N SER A 288 8.04 9.07 -17.61
CA SER A 288 6.60 9.01 -17.85
C SER A 288 5.81 10.22 -17.31
N ALA A 289 6.35 10.98 -16.34
CA ALA A 289 5.61 12.08 -15.69
C ALA A 289 5.34 13.25 -16.65
N ARG A 290 6.23 13.44 -17.64
CA ARG A 290 6.13 14.42 -18.73
C ARG A 290 4.87 14.28 -19.61
N PHE A 291 4.27 13.08 -19.62
CA PHE A 291 3.13 12.71 -20.46
C PHE A 291 1.82 12.56 -19.68
N SER A 292 1.85 12.73 -18.35
CA SER A 292 0.71 12.44 -17.48
C SER A 292 0.47 13.46 -16.36
N LEU A 293 1.43 14.33 -16.01
CA LEU A 293 1.18 15.40 -15.04
C LEU A 293 0.14 16.40 -15.57
N GLY A 294 0.19 16.74 -16.86
CA GLY A 294 -0.78 17.61 -17.52
C GLY A 294 -2.23 17.11 -17.46
N GLU A 295 -2.44 15.78 -17.38
CA GLU A 295 -3.78 15.20 -17.23
C GLU A 295 -4.44 15.61 -15.90
N MET A 296 -3.63 15.85 -14.84
CA MET A 296 -4.13 16.37 -13.56
C MET A 296 -4.71 17.79 -13.70
N PHE A 297 -4.40 18.50 -14.79
CA PHE A 297 -4.87 19.84 -15.14
C PHE A 297 -5.80 19.84 -16.37
N GLY A 298 -6.28 18.66 -16.80
CA GLY A 298 -7.24 18.52 -17.89
C GLY A 298 -6.62 18.42 -19.29
N GLU A 299 -5.30 18.28 -19.44
CA GLU A 299 -4.70 17.93 -20.74
C GLU A 299 -5.09 16.49 -21.14
N VAL A 300 -5.11 16.23 -22.45
CA VAL A 300 -5.48 14.91 -22.99
C VAL A 300 -4.38 13.89 -22.66
N PRO A 301 -4.71 12.64 -22.29
CA PRO A 301 -3.69 11.61 -22.05
C PRO A 301 -2.73 11.46 -23.25
N GLY A 302 -1.42 11.50 -22.98
CA GLY A 302 -0.39 11.48 -24.02
C GLY A 302 -0.01 12.85 -24.59
N THR A 303 -0.59 13.97 -24.13
CA THR A 303 0.00 15.29 -24.40
C THR A 303 1.39 15.35 -23.74
N SER A 304 2.43 15.62 -24.55
CA SER A 304 3.81 15.80 -24.07
C SER A 304 4.00 17.24 -23.62
N SER A 305 4.07 17.46 -22.30
CA SER A 305 4.15 18.80 -21.68
C SER A 305 5.39 18.98 -20.79
N PRO A 306 6.62 18.67 -21.25
CA PRO A 306 7.83 18.83 -20.43
C PRO A 306 8.08 20.29 -20.05
N ALA A 307 7.93 21.23 -20.99
CA ALA A 307 8.12 22.67 -20.75
C ALA A 307 7.21 23.20 -19.63
N LYS A 308 5.91 22.87 -19.66
CA LYS A 308 4.97 23.22 -18.59
C LYS A 308 5.28 22.49 -17.29
N THR A 309 5.65 21.21 -17.35
CA THR A 309 6.04 20.43 -16.15
C THR A 309 7.19 21.12 -15.40
N ILE A 310 8.25 21.50 -16.12
CA ILE A 310 9.42 22.17 -15.53
C ILE A 310 9.06 23.57 -15.02
N ALA A 311 8.36 24.36 -15.83
CA ALA A 311 7.91 25.70 -15.46
C ALA A 311 7.00 25.68 -14.22
N GLY A 312 6.08 24.73 -14.13
CA GLY A 312 5.16 24.56 -12.99
C GLY A 312 5.86 24.12 -11.71
N LEU A 313 6.91 23.28 -11.81
CA LEU A 313 7.77 22.97 -10.67
C LEU A 313 8.54 24.21 -10.20
N ARG A 314 9.07 25.04 -11.11
CA ARG A 314 9.73 26.30 -10.73
C ARG A 314 8.74 27.31 -10.13
N ALA A 315 7.53 27.42 -10.67
CA ALA A 315 6.44 28.23 -10.12
C ALA A 315 6.07 27.82 -8.68
N ALA A 316 6.13 26.52 -8.38
CA ALA A 316 5.94 25.98 -7.02
C ALA A 316 7.13 26.20 -6.07
N GLY A 317 8.23 26.79 -6.54
CA GLY A 317 9.39 27.14 -5.71
C GLY A 317 10.51 26.09 -5.64
N PHE A 318 10.50 25.07 -6.51
CA PHE A 318 11.64 24.16 -6.64
C PHE A 318 12.85 24.89 -7.26
N ASP A 319 14.01 24.78 -6.62
CA ASP A 319 15.23 25.49 -7.02
C ASP A 319 15.90 24.85 -8.23
N LEU A 320 16.00 23.51 -8.22
CA LEU A 320 16.65 22.72 -9.26
C LEU A 320 15.71 21.63 -9.78
N VAL A 321 15.59 21.50 -11.10
CA VAL A 321 14.74 20.54 -11.80
C VAL A 321 15.62 19.64 -12.68
N PHE A 322 15.74 18.36 -12.33
CA PHE A 322 16.58 17.38 -13.02
C PHE A 322 15.79 16.28 -13.72
N ASP A 323 16.39 15.65 -14.73
CA ASP A 323 15.74 14.64 -15.55
C ASP A 323 16.17 13.21 -15.16
N THR A 324 15.24 12.38 -14.67
CA THR A 324 15.53 10.96 -14.36
C THR A 324 15.85 10.14 -15.61
N THR A 325 15.50 10.65 -16.81
CA THR A 325 15.93 10.09 -18.10
C THR A 325 17.46 10.03 -18.22
N PHE A 326 18.20 10.97 -17.62
CA PHE A 326 19.67 10.89 -17.50
C PHE A 326 20.08 9.62 -16.76
N GLY A 327 19.49 9.37 -15.57
CA GLY A 327 19.73 8.16 -14.79
C GLY A 327 19.34 6.87 -15.53
N ALA A 328 18.36 6.95 -16.44
CA ALA A 328 17.92 5.82 -17.27
C ALA A 328 18.96 5.47 -18.36
N ASP A 329 19.60 6.47 -18.97
CA ASP A 329 20.73 6.23 -19.88
C ASP A 329 21.92 5.57 -19.17
N ILE A 330 22.18 5.94 -17.91
CA ILE A 330 23.23 5.31 -17.10
C ILE A 330 22.85 3.86 -16.75
N THR A 331 21.59 3.63 -16.36
CA THR A 331 21.05 2.29 -16.09
C THR A 331 21.17 1.39 -17.33
N ALA A 332 20.73 1.86 -18.50
CA ALA A 332 20.84 1.12 -19.75
C ALA A 332 22.30 0.78 -20.11
N THR A 333 23.24 1.70 -19.83
CA THR A 333 24.67 1.48 -20.09
C THR A 333 25.27 0.40 -19.18
N LEU A 334 24.93 0.43 -17.90
CA LEU A 334 25.39 -0.57 -16.92
C LEU A 334 24.71 -1.94 -17.12
N GLU A 335 23.38 -1.99 -17.34
CA GLU A 335 22.66 -3.24 -17.63
C GLU A 335 23.17 -3.89 -18.93
N ALA A 336 23.44 -3.11 -19.98
CA ALA A 336 24.03 -3.62 -21.22
C ALA A 336 25.44 -4.17 -21.03
N THR A 337 26.25 -3.51 -20.19
CA THR A 337 27.62 -3.95 -19.86
C THR A 337 27.58 -5.27 -19.09
N GLU A 338 26.75 -5.34 -18.04
CA GLU A 338 26.55 -6.55 -17.24
C GLU A 338 25.99 -7.72 -18.06
N LEU A 339 25.04 -7.46 -18.96
CA LEU A 339 24.51 -8.49 -19.87
C LEU A 339 25.63 -9.07 -20.76
N VAL A 340 26.47 -8.20 -21.33
CA VAL A 340 27.62 -8.63 -22.16
C VAL A 340 28.66 -9.40 -21.32
N GLU A 341 28.84 -9.07 -20.03
CA GLU A 341 29.68 -9.82 -19.10
C GLU A 341 29.11 -11.22 -18.81
N ARG A 342 27.84 -11.31 -18.37
CA ARG A 342 27.17 -12.59 -18.05
C ARG A 342 27.12 -13.53 -19.26
N VAL A 343 26.84 -13.01 -20.45
CA VAL A 343 26.84 -13.79 -21.70
C VAL A 343 28.24 -14.32 -22.06
N LYS A 344 29.31 -13.55 -21.82
CA LYS A 344 30.69 -14.03 -22.02
C LYS A 344 31.12 -15.05 -20.97
N ALA A 345 30.68 -14.88 -19.72
CA ALA A 345 30.98 -15.76 -18.60
C ALA A 345 30.16 -17.07 -18.62
N GLY A 346 29.10 -17.15 -19.44
CA GLY A 346 28.21 -18.30 -19.52
C GLY A 346 27.13 -18.34 -18.42
N GLY A 347 26.97 -17.27 -17.64
CA GLY A 347 25.97 -17.22 -16.57
C GLY A 347 26.25 -16.15 -15.49
N PRO A 348 25.34 -16.01 -14.50
CA PRO A 348 24.01 -16.63 -14.47
C PRO A 348 23.03 -15.96 -15.44
N LEU A 349 22.33 -16.77 -16.24
CA LEU A 349 21.31 -16.37 -17.21
C LEU A 349 20.00 -17.13 -16.96
N PRO A 350 18.81 -16.56 -17.25
CA PRO A 350 18.57 -15.22 -17.79
C PRO A 350 18.98 -14.11 -16.81
N MET A 351 19.31 -12.93 -17.33
CA MET A 351 19.43 -11.71 -16.53
C MET A 351 18.09 -10.96 -16.55
N PHE A 352 17.53 -10.68 -15.38
CA PHE A 352 16.31 -9.88 -15.21
C PHE A 352 16.65 -8.40 -14.95
N THR A 353 15.86 -7.48 -15.48
CA THR A 353 15.96 -6.05 -15.11
C THR A 353 15.65 -5.82 -13.62
N SER A 354 16.25 -4.78 -13.03
CA SER A 354 16.10 -4.43 -11.61
C SER A 354 15.36 -3.11 -11.36
N CYS A 355 15.11 -2.30 -12.40
CA CYS A 355 14.64 -0.92 -12.26
C CYS A 355 13.20 -0.77 -11.71
N CYS A 356 12.39 -1.83 -11.77
CA CYS A 356 11.00 -1.86 -11.32
C CYS A 356 10.90 -2.40 -9.86
N PRO A 357 10.69 -1.54 -8.84
CA PRO A 357 10.65 -1.99 -7.44
C PRO A 357 9.48 -2.95 -7.14
N GLY A 358 8.38 -2.90 -7.92
CA GLY A 358 7.30 -3.88 -7.79
C GLY A 358 7.74 -5.30 -8.19
N TRP A 359 8.65 -5.42 -9.16
CA TRP A 359 9.25 -6.69 -9.56
C TRP A 359 10.32 -7.15 -8.56
N VAL A 360 11.21 -6.26 -8.12
CA VAL A 360 12.22 -6.60 -7.09
C VAL A 360 11.54 -7.07 -5.79
N ASN A 361 10.48 -6.39 -5.36
CA ASN A 361 9.65 -6.82 -4.23
C ASN A 361 8.94 -8.17 -4.46
N LEU A 362 8.68 -8.56 -5.71
CA LEU A 362 8.07 -9.85 -6.05
C LEU A 362 9.11 -10.98 -5.95
N VAL A 363 10.32 -10.74 -6.47
CA VAL A 363 11.46 -11.67 -6.33
C VAL A 363 11.74 -11.94 -4.86
N GLU A 364 11.93 -10.91 -4.04
CA GLU A 364 12.24 -11.07 -2.61
C GLU A 364 11.15 -11.73 -1.76
N LYS A 365 9.90 -11.78 -2.25
CA LYS A 365 8.76 -12.30 -1.50
C LYS A 365 8.23 -13.66 -1.98
N LYS A 366 8.44 -13.99 -3.26
CA LYS A 366 7.97 -15.24 -3.88
C LYS A 366 9.05 -16.04 -4.61
N PHE A 367 10.11 -15.41 -5.12
CA PHE A 367 11.09 -16.06 -6.00
C PHE A 367 12.53 -15.76 -5.56
N GLU A 368 12.82 -15.93 -4.27
CA GLU A 368 14.10 -15.52 -3.67
C GLU A 368 15.31 -16.21 -4.34
N HIS A 369 15.13 -17.43 -4.87
CA HIS A 369 16.14 -18.14 -5.66
C HIS A 369 16.54 -17.43 -6.95
N LEU A 370 15.68 -16.58 -7.52
CA LEU A 370 15.99 -15.76 -8.71
C LEU A 370 16.76 -14.47 -8.38
N ARG A 371 17.09 -14.21 -7.10
CA ARG A 371 17.81 -13.00 -6.66
C ARG A 371 19.12 -12.76 -7.41
N GLY A 372 19.91 -13.81 -7.67
CA GLY A 372 21.17 -13.72 -8.43
C GLY A 372 20.99 -13.46 -9.93
N HIS A 373 19.77 -13.64 -10.45
CA HIS A 373 19.44 -13.35 -11.84
C HIS A 373 19.04 -11.88 -12.06
N LEU A 374 18.70 -11.12 -11.01
CA LEU A 374 18.51 -9.66 -11.12
C LEU A 374 19.81 -8.97 -11.54
N SER A 375 19.69 -7.88 -12.31
CA SER A 375 20.79 -6.94 -12.53
C SER A 375 21.27 -6.32 -11.20
N ARG A 376 22.58 -6.07 -11.12
CA ARG A 376 23.21 -5.29 -10.04
C ARG A 376 22.91 -3.80 -10.12
N CYS A 377 22.38 -3.30 -11.23
CA CYS A 377 22.10 -1.87 -11.41
C CYS A 377 21.05 -1.39 -10.41
N ARG A 378 21.30 -0.25 -9.75
CA ARG A 378 20.23 0.51 -9.06
C ARG A 378 19.23 1.04 -10.09
N SER A 379 18.04 1.44 -9.67
CA SER A 379 17.08 2.04 -10.62
C SER A 379 17.49 3.46 -11.04
N PRO A 380 16.95 3.99 -12.16
CA PRO A 380 17.25 5.35 -12.65
C PRO A 380 17.09 6.45 -11.59
N MET A 381 16.07 6.34 -10.73
CA MET A 381 15.81 7.28 -9.62
C MET A 381 16.94 7.23 -8.57
N MET A 382 17.36 6.02 -8.19
CA MET A 382 18.37 5.83 -7.15
C MET A 382 19.77 6.15 -7.66
N MET A 383 20.08 5.82 -8.92
CA MET A 383 21.30 6.28 -9.59
C MET A 383 21.37 7.81 -9.62
N LEU A 384 20.30 8.49 -10.09
CA LEU A 384 20.30 9.95 -10.15
C LEU A 384 20.36 10.61 -8.76
N GLY A 385 19.66 10.08 -7.76
CA GLY A 385 19.77 10.56 -6.38
C GLY A 385 21.20 10.49 -5.84
N ALA A 386 21.86 9.34 -6.03
CA ALA A 386 23.26 9.14 -5.63
C ALA A 386 24.21 10.10 -6.37
N MET A 387 24.01 10.29 -7.69
CA MET A 387 24.78 11.25 -8.50
C MET A 387 24.57 12.71 -8.06
N ILE A 388 23.33 13.13 -7.77
CA ILE A 388 23.03 14.47 -7.24
C ILE A 388 23.72 14.68 -5.89
N ARG A 389 23.63 13.71 -4.98
CA ARG A 389 24.27 13.77 -3.65
C ARG A 389 25.79 13.87 -3.78
N TYR A 390 26.40 13.08 -4.66
CA TYR A 390 27.84 13.11 -4.94
C TYR A 390 28.29 14.42 -5.60
N TRP A 391 27.53 14.93 -6.58
CA TRP A 391 27.78 16.22 -7.22
C TRP A 391 27.71 17.38 -6.21
N MET A 392 26.61 17.48 -5.45
CA MET A 392 26.44 18.48 -4.40
C MET A 392 27.61 18.48 -3.41
N HIS A 393 28.09 17.29 -3.02
CA HIS A 393 29.25 17.16 -2.14
C HIS A 393 30.54 17.70 -2.78
N ARG A 394 30.77 17.44 -4.08
CA ARG A 394 31.92 17.98 -4.83
C ARG A 394 31.87 19.51 -4.96
N GLU A 395 30.69 20.08 -5.13
CA GLU A 395 30.46 21.54 -5.12
C GLU A 395 30.52 22.16 -3.70
N GLY A 396 30.88 21.39 -2.67
CA GLY A 396 30.99 21.85 -1.29
C GLY A 396 29.65 22.02 -0.55
N VAL A 397 28.53 21.62 -1.16
CA VAL A 397 27.19 21.74 -0.57
C VAL A 397 26.96 20.61 0.43
N ARG A 398 26.78 20.98 1.70
CA ARG A 398 26.49 20.03 2.78
C ARG A 398 25.10 19.40 2.64
N ARG A 399 24.95 18.15 3.10
CA ARG A 399 23.69 17.37 3.02
C ARG A 399 22.50 18.02 3.74
N ASP A 400 22.73 18.82 4.77
CA ASP A 400 21.71 19.58 5.50
C ASP A 400 21.26 20.86 4.77
N ARG A 401 21.89 21.22 3.65
CA ARG A 401 21.56 22.41 2.85
C ARG A 401 20.69 22.12 1.63
N TYR A 402 20.40 20.86 1.31
CA TYR A 402 19.49 20.49 0.21
C TYR A 402 18.51 19.38 0.59
N PHE A 403 17.47 19.23 -0.21
CA PHE A 403 16.41 18.24 -0.07
C PHE A 403 16.01 17.70 -1.45
N VAL A 404 15.98 16.38 -1.62
CA VAL A 404 15.79 15.74 -2.93
C VAL A 404 14.42 15.07 -3.04
N VAL A 405 13.58 15.60 -3.92
CA VAL A 405 12.23 15.11 -4.25
C VAL A 405 12.26 14.34 -5.56
N ALA A 406 11.59 13.18 -5.62
CA ALA A 406 11.42 12.40 -6.83
C ALA A 406 9.95 12.35 -7.27
N LEU A 407 9.64 12.93 -8.43
CA LEU A 407 8.34 12.84 -9.09
C LEU A 407 8.25 11.54 -9.89
N MET A 408 7.46 10.58 -9.40
CA MET A 408 7.42 9.21 -9.91
C MET A 408 5.99 8.75 -10.26
N PRO A 409 5.80 7.89 -11.27
CA PRO A 409 4.50 7.29 -11.61
C PRO A 409 4.11 6.12 -10.69
N CYS A 410 4.81 5.92 -9.56
CA CYS A 410 4.87 4.63 -8.88
C CYS A 410 4.91 4.80 -7.35
N THR A 411 3.99 4.14 -6.66
CA THR A 411 3.97 4.03 -5.19
C THR A 411 5.13 3.19 -4.64
N ALA A 412 5.56 2.14 -5.35
CA ALA A 412 6.65 1.27 -4.87
C ALA A 412 8.00 2.00 -4.80
N LYS A 413 8.18 3.12 -5.53
CA LYS A 413 9.36 4.00 -5.38
C LYS A 413 9.45 4.63 -3.98
N LYS A 414 8.32 4.88 -3.29
CA LYS A 414 8.31 5.29 -1.87
C LYS A 414 8.83 4.20 -0.92
N VAL A 415 8.79 2.93 -1.32
CA VAL A 415 9.40 1.81 -0.54
C VAL A 415 10.87 1.67 -0.88
N GLU A 416 11.24 1.88 -2.15
CA GLU A 416 12.62 1.79 -2.62
C GLU A 416 13.57 2.75 -1.89
N ILE A 417 13.16 4.00 -1.65
CA ILE A 417 13.97 4.99 -0.91
C ILE A 417 14.16 4.68 0.60
N GLU A 418 13.41 3.72 1.15
CA GLU A 418 13.54 3.32 2.56
C GLU A 418 14.57 2.19 2.77
N ARG A 419 14.91 1.47 1.69
CA ARG A 419 15.79 0.29 1.68
C ARG A 419 17.16 0.58 2.31
N PRO A 420 17.56 -0.11 3.39
CA PRO A 420 18.85 0.13 4.04
C PRO A 420 20.07 -0.04 3.13
N GLU A 421 20.03 -1.02 2.23
CA GLU A 421 21.10 -1.34 1.27
C GLU A 421 21.22 -0.34 0.11
N LEU A 422 20.24 0.54 -0.08
CA LEU A 422 20.27 1.64 -1.06
C LEU A 422 20.55 3.00 -0.40
N ARG A 423 20.96 3.01 0.88
CA ARG A 423 21.43 4.21 1.56
C ARG A 423 22.89 4.46 1.25
N ALA A 424 23.30 5.71 1.41
CA ALA A 424 24.71 6.06 1.42
C ALA A 424 25.46 5.44 2.61
N PRO A 425 26.80 5.36 2.59
CA PRO A 425 27.60 4.80 3.69
C PRO A 425 27.41 5.47 5.06
N ASP A 426 26.96 6.73 5.08
CA ASP A 426 26.62 7.49 6.30
C ASP A 426 25.21 7.18 6.83
N GLY A 427 24.48 6.26 6.18
CA GLY A 427 23.10 5.90 6.51
C GLY A 427 22.05 6.90 6.02
N THR A 428 22.43 7.96 5.30
CA THR A 428 21.48 8.92 4.72
C THR A 428 20.85 8.37 3.44
N LYS A 429 19.64 8.87 3.12
CA LYS A 429 18.98 8.55 1.85
C LYS A 429 19.57 9.38 0.72
N ASP A 430 19.72 8.77 -0.46
CA ASP A 430 20.05 9.45 -1.71
C ASP A 430 18.88 10.29 -2.27
N VAL A 431 17.64 9.91 -1.93
CA VAL A 431 16.39 10.64 -2.25
C VAL A 431 15.59 10.79 -0.96
N ASP A 432 15.22 12.02 -0.59
CA ASP A 432 14.55 12.29 0.67
C ASP A 432 13.08 11.84 0.66
N VAL A 433 12.36 12.13 -0.43
CA VAL A 433 10.93 11.84 -0.56
C VAL A 433 10.54 11.59 -2.02
N VAL A 434 9.53 10.75 -2.23
CA VAL A 434 8.94 10.46 -3.54
C VAL A 434 7.49 10.96 -3.53
N LEU A 435 7.09 11.75 -4.52
CA LEU A 435 5.69 12.09 -4.79
C LEU A 435 5.21 11.35 -6.04
N THR A 436 3.98 10.83 -6.00
CA THR A 436 3.29 10.34 -7.20
C THR A 436 2.95 11.50 -8.16
N VAL A 437 2.54 11.18 -9.39
CA VAL A 437 2.01 12.18 -10.32
C VAL A 437 0.73 12.83 -9.77
N ARG A 438 -0.10 12.06 -9.06
CA ARG A 438 -1.30 12.58 -8.38
C ARG A 438 -0.95 13.51 -7.21
N GLU A 439 0.00 13.10 -6.36
CA GLU A 439 0.50 13.94 -5.25
C GLU A 439 1.12 15.24 -5.75
N MET A 440 1.95 15.20 -6.80
CA MET A 440 2.53 16.40 -7.37
C MET A 440 1.46 17.30 -8.01
N GLY A 441 0.51 16.72 -8.78
CA GLY A 441 -0.62 17.49 -9.31
C GLY A 441 -1.46 18.16 -8.21
N LYS A 442 -1.68 17.48 -7.08
CA LYS A 442 -2.31 18.04 -5.88
C LYS A 442 -1.47 19.18 -5.28
N LEU A 443 -0.18 18.96 -5.04
CA LEU A 443 0.73 19.96 -4.47
C LEU A 443 0.81 21.24 -5.31
N LEU A 444 0.97 21.11 -6.63
CA LEU A 444 1.01 22.25 -7.56
C LEU A 444 -0.30 23.07 -7.53
N LYS A 445 -1.47 22.40 -7.47
CA LYS A 445 -2.76 23.07 -7.28
C LYS A 445 -2.85 23.76 -5.92
N THR A 446 -2.40 23.11 -4.85
CA THR A 446 -2.39 23.67 -3.48
C THR A 446 -1.48 24.91 -3.37
N LEU A 447 -0.39 24.95 -4.14
CA LEU A 447 0.51 26.10 -4.24
C LEU A 447 0.03 27.19 -5.23
N GLY A 448 -1.15 27.03 -5.85
CA GLY A 448 -1.74 28.04 -6.73
C GLY A 448 -1.13 28.12 -8.14
N VAL A 449 -0.42 27.08 -8.61
CA VAL A 449 0.22 27.09 -9.94
C VAL A 449 -0.83 27.06 -11.05
N SER A 450 -0.94 28.16 -11.80
CA SER A 450 -1.86 28.29 -12.95
C SER A 450 -1.32 27.57 -14.20
N TRP A 451 -1.68 26.29 -14.37
CA TRP A 451 -1.18 25.45 -15.47
C TRP A 451 -1.53 25.97 -16.88
N SER A 452 -2.59 26.75 -17.02
CA SER A 452 -2.99 27.42 -18.25
C SER A 452 -2.05 28.56 -18.67
N GLU A 453 -1.36 29.18 -17.73
CA GLU A 453 -0.43 30.30 -17.97
C GLU A 453 1.02 29.81 -18.19
N LEU A 454 1.31 28.54 -17.91
CA LEU A 454 2.63 27.96 -18.11
C LEU A 454 2.99 27.86 -19.60
N PRO A 455 4.24 28.19 -19.98
CA PRO A 455 5.40 28.33 -19.10
C PRO A 455 5.58 29.67 -18.38
N GLY A 456 4.82 30.71 -18.75
CA GLY A 456 4.98 32.05 -18.18
C GLY A 456 6.40 32.60 -18.38
N GLU A 457 6.97 33.19 -17.33
CA GLU A 457 8.36 33.67 -17.28
C GLU A 457 9.37 32.60 -16.81
N HIS A 458 8.93 31.40 -16.47
CA HIS A 458 9.80 30.37 -15.89
C HIS A 458 10.61 29.62 -16.95
N LYS A 459 11.85 29.26 -16.60
CA LYS A 459 12.70 28.39 -17.44
C LYS A 459 12.02 27.06 -17.73
N THR A 460 12.01 26.68 -19.00
CA THR A 460 11.43 25.42 -19.52
C THR A 460 12.44 24.31 -19.72
N GLU A 461 13.68 24.50 -19.26
CA GLU A 461 14.78 23.55 -19.41
C GLU A 461 15.16 22.95 -18.05
N TYR A 462 15.63 21.70 -18.09
CA TYR A 462 16.23 21.04 -16.93
C TYR A 462 17.57 21.68 -16.58
N ASP A 463 17.95 21.65 -15.31
CA ASP A 463 19.21 22.21 -14.86
C ASP A 463 20.39 21.28 -15.16
N ASP A 464 21.52 21.88 -15.53
CA ASP A 464 22.80 21.19 -15.63
C ASP A 464 23.29 20.73 -14.24
N PRO A 465 24.06 19.62 -14.17
CA PRO A 465 24.61 18.85 -15.30
C PRO A 465 23.71 17.70 -15.79
N PHE A 466 22.54 17.50 -15.18
CA PHE A 466 21.67 16.33 -15.43
C PHE A 466 20.56 16.60 -16.45
N ALA A 467 20.72 17.62 -17.31
CA ALA A 467 19.72 18.03 -18.31
C ALA A 467 19.76 17.20 -19.61
N SER A 468 20.94 16.71 -20.02
CA SER A 468 21.11 15.99 -21.29
C SER A 468 20.72 14.52 -21.17
N ALA A 469 19.65 14.11 -21.85
CA ALA A 469 19.19 12.72 -21.90
C ALA A 469 18.87 12.25 -23.33
N SER A 470 18.87 10.94 -23.55
CA SER A 470 18.61 10.31 -24.85
C SER A 470 17.17 9.83 -25.01
N GLY A 471 16.79 9.56 -26.27
CA GLY A 471 15.54 8.88 -26.59
C GLY A 471 15.44 7.50 -25.91
N GLY A 472 16.55 6.77 -25.80
CA GLY A 472 16.61 5.47 -25.11
C GLY A 472 16.21 5.56 -23.63
N GLY A 473 16.75 6.51 -22.88
CA GLY A 473 16.31 6.77 -21.50
C GLY A 473 14.82 7.15 -21.41
N SER A 474 14.26 7.79 -22.44
CA SER A 474 12.83 8.17 -22.46
C SER A 474 11.92 6.94 -22.60
N LEU A 475 12.38 5.89 -23.29
CA LEU A 475 11.65 4.64 -23.45
C LEU A 475 11.39 3.90 -22.14
N PHE A 476 12.15 4.14 -21.06
CA PHE A 476 11.91 3.54 -19.72
C PHE A 476 10.50 3.81 -19.15
N ALA A 477 9.76 4.75 -19.73
CA ALA A 477 8.35 4.96 -19.42
C ALA A 477 7.43 3.78 -19.79
N VAL A 478 7.80 2.93 -20.76
CA VAL A 478 6.93 1.89 -21.35
C VAL A 478 7.56 0.49 -21.27
N SER A 479 6.74 -0.55 -21.19
CA SER A 479 7.20 -1.94 -21.29
C SER A 479 7.91 -2.18 -22.63
N GLY A 480 9.09 -2.78 -22.58
CA GLY A 480 9.99 -3.04 -23.72
C GLY A 480 11.03 -1.95 -23.94
N GLY A 481 10.86 -0.78 -23.31
CA GLY A 481 11.76 0.35 -23.48
C GLY A 481 13.10 0.19 -22.77
N VAL A 482 13.16 -0.56 -21.67
CA VAL A 482 14.43 -0.88 -20.98
C VAL A 482 15.23 -1.86 -21.83
N THR A 483 14.55 -2.88 -22.38
CA THR A 483 15.11 -3.83 -23.35
C THR A 483 15.65 -3.11 -24.58
N GLU A 484 14.86 -2.25 -25.21
CA GLU A 484 15.30 -1.49 -26.38
C GLU A 484 16.50 -0.60 -26.04
N ALA A 485 16.49 0.15 -24.94
CA ALA A 485 17.58 1.02 -24.54
C ALA A 485 18.89 0.26 -24.26
N ALA A 486 18.83 -0.82 -23.46
CA ALA A 486 20.00 -1.64 -23.14
C ALA A 486 20.55 -2.35 -24.39
N LEU A 487 19.70 -2.89 -25.26
CA LEU A 487 20.13 -3.55 -26.49
C LEU A 487 20.71 -2.56 -27.51
N ARG A 488 20.21 -1.32 -27.59
CA ARG A 488 20.84 -0.26 -28.38
C ARG A 488 22.26 0.03 -27.91
N VAL A 489 22.51 0.11 -26.60
CA VAL A 489 23.87 0.29 -26.05
C VAL A 489 24.74 -0.95 -26.31
N ALA A 490 24.24 -2.15 -26.08
CA ALA A 490 24.96 -3.39 -26.35
C ALA A 490 25.39 -3.49 -27.83
N HIS A 491 24.47 -3.19 -28.76
CA HIS A 491 24.79 -3.09 -30.18
C HIS A 491 25.86 -2.02 -30.44
N ALA A 492 25.73 -0.81 -29.88
CA ALA A 492 26.69 0.27 -30.11
C ALA A 492 28.11 -0.09 -29.62
N VAL A 493 28.23 -0.72 -28.46
CA VAL A 493 29.51 -1.22 -27.89
C VAL A 493 30.11 -2.33 -28.77
N LEU A 494 29.31 -3.30 -29.22
CA LEU A 494 29.76 -4.40 -30.05
C LEU A 494 30.16 -3.94 -31.46
N ALA A 495 29.39 -3.02 -32.05
CA ALA A 495 29.57 -2.50 -33.41
C ALA A 495 30.56 -1.33 -33.50
N ARG A 496 30.94 -0.73 -32.36
CA ARG A 496 31.74 0.50 -32.27
C ARG A 496 31.14 1.67 -33.07
N ARG A 497 29.80 1.72 -33.14
CA ARG A 497 29.01 2.73 -33.87
C ARG A 497 27.65 2.89 -33.21
N ASP A 498 27.24 4.12 -32.98
CA ASP A 498 25.96 4.44 -32.34
C ASP A 498 24.76 3.96 -33.15
N VAL A 499 23.63 3.74 -32.48
CA VAL A 499 22.34 3.50 -33.13
C VAL A 499 21.78 4.84 -33.61
N THR A 500 21.31 4.87 -34.85
CA THR A 500 20.70 6.03 -35.50
C THR A 500 19.30 5.69 -35.99
N LYS A 501 18.52 6.71 -36.37
CA LYS A 501 17.17 6.55 -36.96
C LYS A 501 17.13 5.69 -38.22
N LYS A 502 18.28 5.38 -38.85
CA LYS A 502 18.40 4.51 -40.04
C LYS A 502 18.65 3.02 -39.71
N ASN A 503 18.89 2.70 -38.44
CA ASN A 503 19.14 1.32 -37.98
C ASN A 503 18.47 1.03 -36.62
N SER A 504 17.48 1.83 -36.21
CA SER A 504 16.63 1.57 -35.03
C SER A 504 15.65 0.41 -35.24
N ASP A 505 15.33 0.08 -36.49
CA ASP A 505 14.29 -0.89 -36.86
C ASP A 505 14.62 -2.32 -36.38
N ILE A 506 15.90 -2.61 -36.12
CA ILE A 506 16.34 -3.88 -35.52
C ILE A 506 15.79 -4.12 -34.10
N PHE A 507 15.26 -3.07 -33.46
CA PHE A 507 14.62 -3.13 -32.14
C PHE A 507 13.09 -3.01 -32.20
N GLU A 508 12.46 -2.98 -33.39
CA GLU A 508 11.00 -2.79 -33.53
C GLU A 508 10.20 -3.86 -32.78
N GLU A 509 10.68 -5.10 -32.70
CA GLU A 509 10.05 -6.17 -31.90
C GLU A 509 9.85 -5.76 -30.43
N CYS A 510 10.82 -5.03 -29.83
CA CYS A 510 10.70 -4.54 -28.45
C CYS A 510 9.49 -3.61 -28.25
N ARG A 511 9.00 -2.98 -29.33
CA ARG A 511 7.86 -2.05 -29.34
C ARG A 511 6.51 -2.74 -29.55
N ARG A 512 6.50 -4.03 -29.87
CA ARG A 512 5.27 -4.83 -30.14
C ARG A 512 4.61 -5.37 -28.87
N VAL A 513 5.15 -5.05 -27.70
CA VAL A 513 4.56 -5.32 -26.39
C VAL A 513 3.22 -4.59 -26.28
N ALA A 514 2.17 -5.32 -25.90
CA ALA A 514 0.87 -4.73 -25.67
C ALA A 514 0.85 -3.91 -24.37
N VAL A 515 0.06 -2.83 -24.37
CA VAL A 515 -0.19 -1.99 -23.19
C VAL A 515 -0.93 -2.76 -22.07
N SER A 516 -1.64 -3.83 -22.42
CA SER A 516 -2.25 -4.73 -21.44
C SER A 516 -1.19 -5.58 -20.75
N GLU A 517 -1.61 -6.43 -19.81
CA GLU A 517 -0.72 -7.49 -19.36
C GLU A 517 -0.37 -8.42 -20.53
N SER A 518 0.92 -8.62 -20.79
CA SER A 518 1.40 -9.38 -21.95
C SER A 518 2.80 -9.94 -21.73
N VAL A 519 3.10 -11.02 -22.47
CA VAL A 519 4.44 -11.58 -22.64
C VAL A 519 4.79 -11.38 -24.11
N HIS A 520 5.92 -10.74 -24.40
CA HIS A 520 6.50 -10.67 -25.73
C HIS A 520 7.87 -11.36 -25.72
N LYS A 521 8.19 -12.06 -26.81
CA LYS A 521 9.43 -12.84 -26.98
C LYS A 521 10.05 -12.45 -28.31
N ALA A 522 11.35 -12.17 -28.32
CA ALA A 522 12.06 -11.79 -29.53
C ALA A 522 13.49 -12.37 -29.55
N GLU A 523 14.01 -12.58 -30.75
CA GLU A 523 15.45 -12.77 -30.97
C GLU A 523 15.99 -11.51 -31.65
N ILE A 524 16.82 -10.75 -30.93
CA ILE A 524 17.37 -9.49 -31.43
C ILE A 524 18.79 -9.72 -31.95
N ASP A 525 19.02 -9.30 -33.19
CA ASP A 525 20.33 -9.37 -33.82
C ASP A 525 21.21 -8.19 -33.36
N VAL A 526 22.28 -8.49 -32.62
CA VAL A 526 23.24 -7.49 -32.11
C VAL A 526 24.58 -7.54 -32.85
N THR A 527 24.58 -8.07 -34.07
CA THR A 527 25.80 -8.34 -34.85
C THR A 527 26.35 -7.07 -35.53
N PRO A 528 27.64 -6.73 -35.32
CA PRO A 528 28.34 -5.77 -36.17
C PRO A 528 28.45 -6.30 -37.60
N SER A 529 28.24 -5.47 -38.61
CA SER A 529 28.17 -5.84 -40.05
C SER A 529 29.41 -6.56 -40.66
N SER A 530 30.43 -6.85 -39.85
CA SER A 530 31.69 -7.51 -40.23
C SER A 530 32.02 -8.77 -39.41
N ARG A 531 31.06 -9.35 -38.67
CA ARG A 531 31.27 -10.54 -37.81
C ARG A 531 30.18 -11.60 -37.96
N SER A 532 30.46 -12.79 -37.41
CA SER A 532 29.50 -13.89 -37.29
C SER A 532 28.28 -13.47 -36.46
N ARG A 533 27.10 -13.95 -36.89
CA ARG A 533 25.80 -13.59 -36.33
C ARG A 533 25.69 -13.92 -34.84
N ARG A 534 25.28 -12.94 -34.04
CA ARG A 534 24.96 -13.07 -32.61
C ARG A 534 23.54 -12.56 -32.38
N THR A 535 22.64 -13.47 -32.05
CA THR A 535 21.30 -13.14 -31.58
C THR A 535 21.23 -13.20 -30.05
N LEU A 536 20.46 -12.29 -29.46
CA LEU A 536 20.07 -12.36 -28.06
C LEU A 536 18.59 -12.72 -27.99
N SER A 537 18.28 -13.90 -27.44
CA SER A 537 16.91 -14.26 -27.05
C SER A 537 16.50 -13.43 -25.84
N VAL A 538 15.42 -12.67 -25.96
CA VAL A 538 14.89 -11.78 -24.92
C VAL A 538 13.39 -11.98 -24.71
N ALA A 539 12.93 -11.68 -23.49
CA ALA A 539 11.51 -11.61 -23.17
C ALA A 539 11.15 -10.30 -22.46
N ILE A 540 9.96 -9.78 -22.74
CA ILE A 540 9.43 -8.56 -22.11
C ILE A 540 8.11 -8.93 -21.45
N LEU A 541 8.04 -8.74 -20.13
CA LEU A 541 6.94 -9.16 -19.27
C LEU A 541 6.25 -7.93 -18.69
N SER A 542 5.01 -7.70 -19.12
CA SER A 542 4.15 -6.57 -18.75
C SER A 542 3.04 -7.08 -17.81
N GLY A 543 3.06 -6.64 -16.55
CA GLY A 543 2.10 -7.02 -15.50
C GLY A 543 2.59 -8.15 -14.58
N SER A 544 2.44 -7.95 -13.26
CA SER A 544 2.89 -8.89 -12.22
C SER A 544 2.34 -10.31 -12.38
N ARG A 545 1.10 -10.48 -12.87
CA ARG A 545 0.56 -11.81 -13.14
C ARG A 545 1.26 -12.47 -14.32
N LYS A 546 1.47 -11.76 -15.43
CA LYS A 546 2.16 -12.33 -16.59
C LYS A 546 3.62 -12.65 -16.33
N ILE A 547 4.27 -11.95 -15.40
CA ILE A 547 5.58 -12.35 -14.87
C ILE A 547 5.47 -13.71 -14.16
N GLN A 548 4.49 -13.88 -13.26
CA GLN A 548 4.31 -15.14 -12.51
C GLN A 548 3.93 -16.31 -13.41
N ASP A 549 2.90 -16.14 -14.26
CA ASP A 549 2.49 -17.13 -15.26
C ASP A 549 3.70 -17.59 -16.12
N PHE A 550 4.56 -16.65 -16.53
CA PHE A 550 5.73 -16.95 -17.38
C PHE A 550 6.90 -17.63 -16.64
N LEU A 551 7.09 -17.35 -15.35
CA LEU A 551 8.07 -18.06 -14.53
C LEU A 551 7.63 -19.51 -14.29
N GLU A 552 6.33 -19.75 -14.08
CA GLU A 552 5.72 -21.08 -13.98
C GLU A 552 5.87 -21.86 -15.29
N ASP A 553 5.56 -21.25 -16.45
CA ASP A 553 5.77 -21.83 -17.79
C ASP A 553 7.24 -22.26 -18.06
N LEU A 554 8.22 -21.61 -17.41
CA LEU A 554 9.64 -21.92 -17.53
C LEU A 554 10.18 -22.87 -16.43
N GLY A 555 9.35 -23.27 -15.45
CA GLY A 555 9.79 -24.02 -14.27
C GLY A 555 10.72 -23.22 -13.35
N LEU A 556 10.58 -21.89 -13.36
CA LEU A 556 11.35 -20.93 -12.55
C LEU A 556 10.59 -20.45 -11.32
N ASP A 557 9.34 -20.85 -11.14
CA ASP A 557 8.53 -20.54 -9.97
C ASP A 557 9.04 -21.23 -8.69
N GLN A 558 9.68 -22.41 -8.83
CA GLN A 558 10.24 -23.18 -7.72
C GLN A 558 11.77 -23.29 -7.80
N GLN A 559 12.40 -23.47 -6.65
CA GLN A 559 13.82 -23.74 -6.55
C GLN A 559 14.10 -25.20 -6.95
N ALA A 560 14.90 -25.41 -8.00
CA ALA A 560 15.26 -26.76 -8.45
C ALA A 560 15.98 -27.56 -7.34
N PRO A 561 15.67 -28.86 -7.15
CA PRO A 561 16.20 -29.67 -6.03
C PRO A 561 17.74 -29.76 -5.93
N THR A 562 18.44 -29.49 -7.02
CA THR A 562 19.91 -29.57 -7.14
C THR A 562 20.60 -28.20 -7.19
N GLY A 563 19.87 -27.10 -6.99
CA GLY A 563 20.42 -25.73 -7.01
C GLY A 563 20.81 -25.20 -8.40
N GLY A 564 20.60 -25.98 -9.47
CA GLY A 564 20.82 -25.58 -10.85
C GLY A 564 19.51 -25.21 -11.54
N VAL A 565 19.43 -23.98 -12.08
CA VAL A 565 18.26 -23.51 -12.86
C VAL A 565 18.35 -24.06 -14.29
N SER A 566 17.51 -25.06 -14.61
CA SER A 566 17.46 -25.68 -15.94
C SER A 566 16.32 -25.11 -16.79
N VAL A 567 16.55 -23.97 -17.46
CA VAL A 567 15.54 -23.34 -18.33
C VAL A 567 15.37 -24.13 -19.63
N SER A 568 14.13 -24.42 -20.03
CA SER A 568 13.80 -25.13 -21.28
C SER A 568 14.12 -24.34 -22.56
N GLN A 569 14.30 -23.02 -22.45
CA GLN A 569 14.81 -22.13 -23.50
C GLN A 569 15.76 -21.09 -22.87
N PRO A 570 17.00 -20.92 -23.37
CA PRO A 570 17.95 -19.97 -22.81
C PRO A 570 17.63 -18.52 -23.24
N TYR A 571 16.78 -17.84 -22.47
CA TYR A 571 16.69 -16.38 -22.52
C TYR A 571 17.97 -15.76 -21.94
N HIS A 572 18.46 -14.70 -22.57
CA HIS A 572 19.64 -13.98 -22.10
C HIS A 572 19.23 -12.79 -21.23
N PHE A 573 18.20 -12.06 -21.64
CA PHE A 573 17.71 -10.86 -20.96
C PHE A 573 16.19 -10.86 -20.86
N ILE A 574 15.66 -10.52 -19.69
CA ILE A 574 14.21 -10.48 -19.43
C ILE A 574 13.86 -9.17 -18.72
N GLU A 575 13.02 -8.35 -19.35
CA GLU A 575 12.47 -7.15 -18.73
C GLU A 575 11.19 -7.47 -17.96
N CYS A 576 11.14 -7.10 -16.68
CA CYS A 576 10.00 -7.32 -15.80
C CYS A 576 9.38 -6.01 -15.32
N MET A 577 8.16 -5.71 -15.77
CA MET A 577 7.37 -4.56 -15.30
C MET A 577 6.12 -5.03 -14.54
N ALA A 578 6.02 -4.69 -13.25
CA ALA A 578 4.88 -5.10 -12.41
C ALA A 578 3.51 -4.53 -12.85
N CYS A 579 3.50 -3.45 -13.62
CA CYS A 579 2.29 -2.75 -14.08
C CYS A 579 2.07 -2.98 -15.58
N GLY A 580 0.82 -3.14 -16.02
CA GLY A 580 0.48 -3.23 -17.44
C GLY A 580 0.90 -1.97 -18.20
N GLY A 581 1.63 -2.17 -19.31
CA GLY A 581 2.19 -1.09 -20.13
C GLY A 581 3.43 -0.43 -19.54
N GLY A 582 3.87 -0.83 -18.34
CA GLY A 582 5.05 -0.30 -17.68
C GLY A 582 4.73 0.92 -16.82
N CYS A 583 5.64 1.88 -16.76
CA CYS A 583 5.52 3.06 -15.90
C CYS A 583 4.35 4.00 -16.30
N ILE A 584 3.95 4.03 -17.58
CA ILE A 584 2.74 4.75 -18.04
C ILE A 584 1.43 4.24 -17.42
N GLY A 585 1.39 2.98 -16.94
CA GLY A 585 0.28 2.37 -16.19
C GLY A 585 0.57 2.21 -14.69
N GLY A 586 1.59 2.91 -14.17
CA GLY A 586 2.05 2.78 -12.79
C GLY A 586 1.05 3.23 -11.72
N GLY A 587 1.16 2.66 -10.52
CA GLY A 587 0.24 2.89 -9.40
C GLY A 587 0.08 4.33 -8.90
N GLY A 588 0.97 5.25 -9.29
CA GLY A 588 0.95 6.68 -8.96
C GLY A 588 0.55 7.61 -10.11
N GLN A 589 0.11 7.07 -11.25
CA GLN A 589 -0.39 7.85 -12.40
C GLN A 589 -1.77 8.48 -12.12
N PRO A 590 -2.26 9.44 -12.94
CA PRO A 590 -3.67 9.85 -12.91
C PRO A 590 -4.61 8.63 -12.92
N SER A 591 -5.75 8.72 -12.22
CA SER A 591 -6.63 7.60 -11.87
C SER A 591 -7.42 6.99 -13.05
N THR A 592 -6.70 6.53 -14.07
CA THR A 592 -7.22 5.86 -15.26
C THR A 592 -6.27 4.74 -15.70
N LEU A 593 -6.86 3.59 -16.00
CA LEU A 593 -6.25 2.47 -16.71
C LEU A 593 -7.03 2.17 -18.00
N GLU A 594 -7.73 3.17 -18.55
CA GLU A 594 -8.37 3.06 -19.86
C GLU A 594 -7.31 2.80 -20.94
N MET A 595 -7.48 1.71 -21.68
CA MET A 595 -6.51 1.23 -22.67
C MET A 595 -6.15 2.30 -23.71
N HIS A 596 -7.11 3.14 -24.08
CA HIS A 596 -6.89 4.28 -24.97
C HIS A 596 -5.92 5.32 -24.37
N ALA A 597 -6.12 5.71 -23.11
CA ALA A 597 -5.25 6.69 -22.44
C ALA A 597 -3.82 6.16 -22.30
N LEU A 598 -3.67 4.89 -21.92
CA LEU A 598 -2.37 4.23 -21.83
C LEU A 598 -1.68 4.09 -23.20
N GLU A 599 -2.41 3.78 -24.28
CA GLU A 599 -1.86 3.74 -25.64
C GLU A 599 -1.47 5.13 -26.16
N MET A 600 -2.21 6.18 -25.82
CA MET A 600 -1.83 7.56 -26.15
C MET A 600 -0.55 7.99 -25.41
N ARG A 601 -0.43 7.68 -24.12
CA ARG A 601 0.84 7.84 -23.36
C ARG A 601 1.98 7.06 -24.02
N ARG A 602 1.75 5.81 -24.44
CA ARG A 602 2.76 4.97 -25.13
C ARG A 602 3.23 5.59 -26.43
N LYS A 603 2.31 6.07 -27.28
CA LYS A 603 2.64 6.74 -28.54
C LYS A 603 3.47 8.01 -28.33
N ALA A 604 3.14 8.81 -27.32
CA ALA A 604 3.86 10.03 -27.00
C ALA A 604 5.32 9.76 -26.59
N VAL A 605 5.57 8.71 -25.81
CA VAL A 605 6.93 8.26 -25.46
C VAL A 605 7.75 7.89 -26.70
N TYR A 606 7.16 7.11 -27.62
CA TYR A 606 7.85 6.73 -28.86
C TYR A 606 8.05 7.91 -29.83
N ALA A 607 7.17 8.91 -29.83
CA ALA A 607 7.36 10.14 -30.60
C ALA A 607 8.59 10.92 -30.09
N VAL A 608 8.74 11.08 -28.77
CA VAL A 608 9.91 11.75 -28.18
C VAL A 608 11.23 11.02 -28.50
N ASP A 609 11.26 9.68 -28.46
CA ASP A 609 12.44 8.91 -28.92
C ASP A 609 12.71 9.08 -30.42
N ALA A 610 11.65 9.11 -31.25
CA ALA A 610 11.78 9.30 -32.70
C ALA A 610 12.23 10.73 -33.07
N GLU A 611 11.93 11.73 -32.24
CA GLU A 611 12.35 13.13 -32.44
C GLU A 611 13.76 13.39 -31.90
N SER A 612 14.14 12.73 -30.79
CA SER A 612 15.43 12.89 -30.09
C SER A 612 16.66 12.95 -31.00
N THR A 613 17.58 13.86 -30.67
CA THR A 613 18.89 14.03 -31.37
C THR A 613 19.81 12.83 -31.17
N HIS A 614 19.76 12.21 -29.99
CA HIS A 614 20.51 11.01 -29.63
C HIS A 614 19.54 9.90 -29.19
N GLN A 615 19.63 8.72 -29.78
CA GLN A 615 18.82 7.53 -29.46
C GLN A 615 19.48 6.59 -28.43
N THR A 616 20.73 6.85 -28.11
CA THR A 616 21.53 6.16 -27.08
C THR A 616 22.21 7.20 -26.20
N SER A 617 22.70 6.77 -25.04
CA SER A 617 23.48 7.61 -24.13
C SER A 617 24.53 8.45 -24.88
N SER A 618 24.50 9.77 -24.71
CA SER A 618 25.27 10.69 -25.55
C SER A 618 26.75 10.77 -25.11
N ARG A 619 27.61 11.19 -26.04
CA ARG A 619 29.02 11.46 -25.74
C ARG A 619 29.21 12.54 -24.66
N ALA A 620 28.24 13.44 -24.48
CA ALA A 620 28.24 14.43 -23.41
C ALA A 620 28.04 13.76 -22.03
N GLN A 621 27.07 12.85 -21.91
CA GLN A 621 26.88 12.05 -20.70
C GLN A 621 28.11 11.21 -20.38
N HIS A 622 28.73 10.57 -21.38
CA HIS A 622 29.98 9.80 -21.18
C HIS A 622 31.16 10.69 -20.75
N SER A 623 31.27 11.92 -21.26
CA SER A 623 32.25 12.90 -20.77
C SER A 623 31.98 13.22 -19.31
N PHE A 624 30.75 13.62 -18.98
CA PHE A 624 30.37 13.94 -17.61
C PHE A 624 30.62 12.79 -16.63
N ILE A 625 30.29 11.55 -16.98
CA ILE A 625 30.60 10.36 -16.17
C ILE A 625 32.10 10.20 -15.93
N ARG A 626 32.93 10.40 -16.98
CA ARG A 626 34.40 10.36 -16.86
C ARG A 626 34.91 11.50 -15.98
N ASP A 627 34.35 12.69 -16.12
CA ASP A 627 34.77 13.88 -15.38
C ASP A 627 34.22 13.84 -13.91
N MET A 628 33.19 13.02 -13.66
CA MET A 628 32.58 12.75 -12.36
C MET A 628 33.27 11.61 -11.58
N PHE A 629 33.55 10.49 -12.25
CA PHE A 629 33.96 9.20 -11.65
C PHE A 629 35.26 8.61 -12.22
N GLY A 630 35.91 9.26 -13.19
CA GLY A 630 37.04 8.72 -13.97
C GLY A 630 36.64 7.67 -15.00
N SER A 631 35.78 6.72 -14.62
CA SER A 631 35.15 5.72 -15.49
C SER A 631 33.80 5.31 -14.89
N ILE A 632 32.86 4.86 -15.74
CA ILE A 632 31.61 4.23 -15.29
C ILE A 632 31.86 2.90 -14.55
N THR A 633 33.05 2.31 -14.72
CA THR A 633 33.48 1.06 -14.07
C THR A 633 34.34 1.27 -12.81
N SER A 634 34.56 2.53 -12.38
CA SER A 634 35.34 2.82 -11.19
C SER A 634 34.65 2.32 -9.91
N ASP A 635 35.40 2.14 -8.83
CA ASP A 635 34.84 1.67 -7.56
C ASP A 635 33.81 2.65 -6.98
N VAL A 636 34.01 3.95 -7.18
CA VAL A 636 33.05 5.02 -6.81
C VAL A 636 31.75 4.89 -7.62
N ALA A 637 31.86 4.66 -8.94
CA ALA A 637 30.69 4.43 -9.78
C ALA A 637 29.95 3.14 -9.36
N ARG A 638 30.68 2.07 -9.04
CA ARG A 638 30.09 0.81 -8.56
C ARG A 638 29.35 0.99 -7.23
N GLU A 639 29.95 1.68 -6.27
CA GLU A 639 29.34 1.95 -4.96
C GLU A 639 28.03 2.76 -5.07
N LEU A 640 28.01 3.77 -5.95
CA LEU A 640 26.88 4.69 -6.10
C LEU A 640 25.78 4.21 -7.05
N LEU A 641 26.12 3.40 -8.07
CA LEU A 641 25.23 3.04 -9.17
C LEU A 641 24.83 1.57 -9.17
N GLU A 642 25.63 0.68 -8.59
CA GLU A 642 25.25 -0.72 -8.37
C GLU A 642 24.77 -0.95 -6.93
N TYR A 643 24.14 -2.10 -6.70
CA TYR A 643 23.90 -2.69 -5.40
C TYR A 643 23.89 -4.21 -5.53
N GLU A 644 24.40 -4.91 -4.53
CA GLU A 644 24.10 -6.33 -4.39
C GLU A 644 22.78 -6.47 -3.61
N PRO A 645 21.75 -7.15 -4.17
CA PRO A 645 20.58 -7.52 -3.40
C PRO A 645 21.03 -8.37 -2.19
N PRO A 646 20.84 -7.93 -0.92
CA PRO A 646 21.46 -8.56 0.24
C PRO A 646 21.17 -10.05 0.37
N SER A 647 22.22 -10.87 0.42
CA SER A 647 22.12 -12.32 0.67
C SER A 647 21.25 -12.62 1.90
N PRO A 648 20.50 -13.74 1.96
CA PRO A 648 19.79 -14.17 3.15
C PRO A 648 20.77 -14.54 4.27
N LYS A 649 21.25 -13.52 4.98
CA LYS A 649 21.79 -13.66 6.32
C LYS A 649 20.63 -13.64 7.28
N SER A 650 20.62 -14.66 8.14
CA SER A 650 19.96 -14.60 9.44
C SER A 650 20.17 -13.23 10.09
N VAL A 651 19.15 -12.76 10.81
CA VAL A 651 19.18 -11.52 11.60
C VAL A 651 20.56 -11.39 12.26
N PRO A 652 21.33 -10.32 11.97
CA PRO A 652 22.70 -10.22 12.46
C PRO A 652 22.68 -10.18 13.99
N LEU A 653 23.17 -11.26 14.61
CA LEU A 653 23.57 -11.23 16.01
C LEU A 653 24.55 -10.07 16.20
N ALA A 654 24.30 -9.27 17.23
CA ALA A 654 25.07 -8.07 17.52
C ALA A 654 26.59 -8.37 17.56
N PRO A 655 27.45 -7.37 17.25
CA PRO A 655 28.90 -7.59 17.20
C PRO A 655 29.40 -8.25 18.49
N LYS A 656 30.24 -9.29 18.35
CA LYS A 656 30.94 -9.89 19.49
C LYS A 656 31.88 -8.84 20.09
N ASP A 657 31.42 -8.20 21.16
CA ASP A 657 32.20 -7.20 21.87
C ASP A 657 33.47 -7.85 22.43
N ARG A 658 34.63 -7.21 22.19
CA ARG A 658 35.94 -7.72 22.60
C ARG A 658 36.15 -7.40 24.08
N THR A 659 35.50 -8.14 24.96
CA THR A 659 35.74 -8.05 26.39
C THR A 659 37.15 -8.54 26.73
N ARG A 660 38.04 -7.59 27.04
CA ARG A 660 39.29 -7.88 27.74
C ARG A 660 38.97 -8.49 29.10
N SER A 661 39.68 -9.56 29.40
CA SER A 661 39.69 -10.35 30.64
C SER A 661 39.46 -9.59 31.95
N PHE A 662 38.58 -10.12 32.80
CA PHE A 662 38.80 -10.15 34.25
C PHE A 662 38.09 -11.37 34.89
N GLY A 663 38.83 -12.13 35.70
CA GLY A 663 38.30 -13.01 36.75
C GLY A 663 37.54 -14.28 36.33
N SER A 664 38.21 -15.44 36.40
CA SER A 664 37.57 -16.76 36.33
C SER A 664 36.76 -17.09 37.59
N VAL A 665 35.55 -17.64 37.43
CA VAL A 665 34.98 -18.61 38.38
C VAL A 665 34.40 -19.79 37.59
N SER A 666 34.57 -20.98 38.15
CA SER A 666 34.43 -22.28 37.50
C SER A 666 33.01 -22.67 37.09
N SER A 667 32.96 -23.45 36.01
CA SER A 667 31.96 -24.46 35.63
C SER A 667 30.83 -24.78 36.61
N TRP A 668 29.61 -24.92 36.08
CA TRP A 668 28.72 -26.02 36.48
C TRP A 668 27.99 -26.61 35.28
N SER A 669 27.79 -27.92 35.33
CA SER A 669 27.35 -28.79 34.24
C SER A 669 25.83 -28.82 34.07
N SER A 670 25.41 -29.25 32.88
CA SER A 670 24.03 -29.58 32.56
C SER A 670 23.45 -30.67 33.47
N SER A 671 22.28 -30.43 34.05
CA SER A 671 21.40 -31.48 34.57
C SER A 671 19.93 -31.12 34.30
N SER A 672 19.15 -32.12 33.90
CA SER A 672 17.74 -32.04 33.58
C SER A 672 16.84 -31.75 34.80
N GLY A 673 15.67 -31.17 34.55
CA GLY A 673 14.49 -31.34 35.42
C GLY A 673 14.39 -30.46 36.66
N SER A 674 13.75 -29.30 36.54
CA SER A 674 12.74 -28.83 37.51
C SER A 674 12.04 -27.57 37.00
N CYS A 675 10.73 -27.49 37.26
CA CYS A 675 9.96 -26.27 37.00
C CYS A 675 10.42 -25.18 37.98
N LYS A 676 11.09 -24.14 37.49
CA LYS A 676 11.35 -22.94 38.29
C LYS A 676 10.07 -22.13 38.36
N THR A 677 9.46 -22.06 39.54
CA THR A 677 8.43 -21.09 39.85
C THR A 677 8.92 -19.69 39.51
N LEU A 678 8.21 -19.02 38.59
CA LEU A 678 8.38 -17.59 38.36
C LEU A 678 8.03 -16.82 39.63
N GLY A 679 8.71 -15.69 39.84
CA GLY A 679 8.48 -14.89 41.02
C GLY A 679 7.09 -14.25 41.04
N ASP A 680 6.56 -13.99 42.23
CA ASP A 680 5.29 -13.30 42.47
C ASP A 680 5.20 -11.94 41.72
N ILE A 681 6.36 -11.32 41.50
CA ILE A 681 6.54 -10.09 40.74
C ILE A 681 7.55 -10.33 39.60
N ALA A 682 7.09 -10.16 38.35
CA ALA A 682 7.96 -10.16 37.17
C ALA A 682 8.14 -8.73 36.64
N ILE A 683 9.39 -8.30 36.47
CA ILE A 683 9.75 -7.04 35.82
C ILE A 683 10.17 -7.33 34.37
N LEU A 684 9.46 -6.78 33.39
CA LEU A 684 9.84 -6.87 31.98
C LEU A 684 10.32 -5.52 31.47
N TYR A 685 11.45 -5.51 30.74
CA TYR A 685 11.98 -4.27 30.17
C TYR A 685 12.22 -4.27 28.66
N GLY A 686 11.80 -3.18 28.02
CA GLY A 686 12.20 -2.76 26.68
C GLY A 686 13.30 -1.70 26.76
N SER A 687 14.47 -1.94 26.16
CA SER A 687 15.55 -0.96 26.15
C SER A 687 16.42 -1.08 24.90
N GLN A 688 16.63 0.03 24.22
CA GLN A 688 17.53 0.09 23.07
C GLN A 688 18.98 0.45 23.46
N SER A 689 19.15 1.39 24.40
CA SER A 689 20.46 1.90 24.84
C SER A 689 20.91 1.37 26.21
N GLY A 690 20.22 0.36 26.75
CA GLY A 690 20.47 -0.19 28.10
C GLY A 690 20.09 0.72 29.27
N SER A 691 19.67 1.96 29.01
CA SER A 691 19.24 2.92 30.03
C SER A 691 18.04 2.42 30.85
N THR A 692 17.00 1.90 30.19
CA THR A 692 15.85 1.25 30.86
C THR A 692 16.27 -0.01 31.61
N THR A 693 17.25 -0.78 31.09
CA THR A 693 17.79 -1.98 31.75
C THR A 693 18.38 -1.66 33.12
N ALA A 694 19.09 -0.54 33.27
CA ALA A 694 19.61 -0.08 34.55
C ALA A 694 18.48 0.26 35.54
N HIS A 695 17.42 0.93 35.08
CA HIS A 695 16.25 1.27 35.90
C HIS A 695 15.46 0.02 36.33
N ALA A 696 15.33 -0.99 35.46
CA ALA A 696 14.68 -2.26 35.77
C ALA A 696 15.48 -3.07 36.81
N LYS A 697 16.80 -3.16 36.67
CA LYS A 697 17.68 -3.78 37.67
C LYS A 697 17.63 -3.06 39.02
N TYR A 698 17.61 -1.72 39.03
CA TYR A 698 17.44 -0.93 40.25
C TYR A 698 16.09 -1.20 40.93
N LEU A 699 14.99 -1.23 40.17
CA LEU A 699 13.66 -1.55 40.70
C LEU A 699 13.61 -2.97 41.29
N ALA A 700 14.22 -3.95 40.63
CA ALA A 700 14.32 -5.31 41.13
C ALA A 700 15.04 -5.36 42.49
N GLU A 701 16.14 -4.64 42.64
CA GLU A 701 16.92 -4.56 43.88
C GLU A 701 16.16 -3.84 45.01
N VAL A 702 15.43 -2.76 44.69
CA VAL A 702 14.57 -2.08 45.66
C VAL A 702 13.45 -3.00 46.15
N LEU A 703 12.78 -3.71 45.25
CA LEU A 703 11.67 -4.61 45.62
C LEU A 703 12.16 -5.79 46.47
N LYS A 704 13.27 -6.44 46.12
CA LYS A 704 13.88 -7.52 46.94
C LYS A 704 14.20 -7.12 48.38
N ARG A 705 14.37 -5.81 48.65
CA ARG A 705 14.62 -5.27 49.99
C ARG A 705 13.37 -4.72 50.69
N SER A 706 12.28 -4.50 49.95
CA SER A 706 11.09 -3.76 50.43
C SER A 706 9.82 -4.60 50.49
N VAL A 707 9.77 -5.75 49.82
CA VAL A 707 8.63 -6.69 49.86
C VAL A 707 9.14 -8.12 50.04
N SER A 708 8.40 -8.94 50.80
CA SER A 708 8.72 -10.36 51.08
C SER A 708 8.46 -11.31 49.89
N CYS A 709 8.25 -10.75 48.69
CA CYS A 709 7.86 -11.47 47.48
C CYS A 709 9.07 -11.85 46.63
N THR A 710 8.92 -12.90 45.83
CA THR A 710 9.94 -13.31 44.87
C THR A 710 9.92 -12.40 43.64
N VAL A 711 11.07 -11.80 43.29
CA VAL A 711 11.17 -10.81 42.19
C VAL A 711 12.06 -11.33 41.06
N SER A 712 11.50 -11.46 39.87
CA SER A 712 12.24 -11.75 38.63
C SER A 712 12.36 -10.50 37.74
N CYS A 713 13.39 -10.46 36.88
CA CYS A 713 13.63 -9.31 35.99
C CYS A 713 14.19 -9.79 34.66
N HIS A 714 13.46 -9.54 33.57
CA HIS A 714 13.71 -10.09 32.24
C HIS A 714 13.68 -8.99 31.17
N SER A 715 14.52 -9.14 30.14
CA SER A 715 14.33 -8.44 28.87
C SER A 715 13.10 -9.03 28.17
N MET A 716 12.29 -8.22 27.48
CA MET A 716 11.00 -8.67 26.90
C MET A 716 11.14 -9.81 25.89
N ASP A 717 12.17 -9.79 25.05
CA ASP A 717 12.60 -10.85 24.13
C ASP A 717 13.06 -12.15 24.83
N HIS A 718 13.63 -12.04 26.03
CA HIS A 718 14.09 -13.16 26.84
C HIS A 718 13.03 -13.67 27.83
N PHE A 719 11.83 -13.08 27.85
CA PHE A 719 10.73 -13.57 28.68
C PHE A 719 9.93 -14.66 27.94
N PRO A 720 9.77 -15.86 28.52
CA PRO A 720 9.03 -16.95 27.89
C PRO A 720 7.53 -16.64 27.86
N TYR A 721 7.05 -16.04 26.76
CA TYR A 721 5.67 -15.56 26.57
C TYR A 721 4.56 -16.52 27.05
N LYS A 722 4.73 -17.83 26.91
CA LYS A 722 3.77 -18.85 27.37
C LYS A 722 3.52 -18.84 28.89
N GLN A 723 4.43 -18.29 29.67
CA GLN A 723 4.37 -18.21 31.14
C GLN A 723 3.78 -16.87 31.64
N LEU A 724 3.30 -16.00 30.72
CA LEU A 724 2.65 -14.74 31.09
C LEU A 724 1.37 -14.93 31.97
N PRO A 725 0.53 -15.97 31.76
CA PRO A 725 -0.59 -16.27 32.65
C PRO A 725 -0.21 -16.60 34.10
N ASP A 726 0.98 -17.13 34.31
CA ASP A 726 1.46 -17.54 35.64
C ASP A 726 1.93 -16.33 36.48
N VAL A 727 2.04 -15.14 35.86
CA VAL A 727 2.49 -13.90 36.50
C VAL A 727 1.32 -13.20 37.21
N ARG A 728 1.38 -13.14 38.54
CA ARG A 728 0.42 -12.39 39.37
C ARG A 728 0.65 -10.87 39.35
N THR A 729 1.91 -10.43 39.39
CA THR A 729 2.25 -9.00 39.36
C THR A 729 3.29 -8.70 38.28
N LEU A 730 2.99 -7.75 37.40
CA LEU A 730 3.80 -7.43 36.23
C LEU A 730 4.23 -5.95 36.20
N LEU A 731 5.53 -5.69 36.17
CA LEU A 731 6.09 -4.34 36.13
C LEU A 731 6.76 -4.09 34.79
N LEU A 732 6.20 -3.20 33.97
CA LEU A 732 6.62 -2.97 32.59
C LEU A 732 7.42 -1.66 32.50
N LEU A 733 8.71 -1.74 32.19
CA LEU A 733 9.56 -0.57 31.98
C LEU A 733 10.02 -0.50 30.53
N THR A 734 9.76 0.60 29.82
CA THR A 734 10.15 0.68 28.41
C THR A 734 10.68 2.04 27.99
N SER A 735 11.72 2.07 27.15
CA SER A 735 12.07 3.28 26.41
C SER A 735 11.23 3.39 25.14
N THR A 736 10.97 4.61 24.66
CA THR A 736 10.65 4.82 23.23
C THR A 736 11.93 5.18 22.47
N TRP A 737 12.15 4.55 21.31
CA TRP A 737 13.34 4.75 20.47
C TRP A 737 13.04 5.64 19.23
N GLU A 738 14.13 6.00 18.55
CA GLU A 738 14.33 7.07 17.57
C GLU A 738 13.43 7.02 16.33
N GLY A 739 13.37 8.16 15.65
CA GLY A 739 12.33 8.55 14.70
C GLY A 739 11.34 9.50 15.37
N GLU A 740 10.72 10.39 14.58
CA GLU A 740 9.79 11.41 15.09
C GLU A 740 8.60 10.81 15.86
N HIS A 741 8.35 9.50 15.77
CA HIS A 741 7.14 8.84 16.26
C HIS A 741 7.29 8.05 17.57
N GLY A 742 8.46 8.04 18.23
CA GLY A 742 8.62 7.40 19.56
C GLY A 742 8.30 5.89 19.55
N LEU A 743 9.03 5.14 18.72
CA LEU A 743 8.79 3.73 18.41
C LEU A 743 9.15 2.79 19.57
N MET A 744 8.74 1.51 19.47
CA MET A 744 9.09 0.48 20.46
C MET A 744 10.54 -0.02 20.30
N PRO A 745 11.24 -0.40 21.39
CA PRO A 745 12.60 -0.96 21.33
C PRO A 745 12.61 -2.32 20.62
N TYR A 746 13.72 -2.66 19.93
CA TYR A 746 13.79 -3.93 19.19
C TYR A 746 13.59 -5.15 20.09
N ASN A 747 14.17 -5.14 21.30
CA ASN A 747 14.02 -6.20 22.30
C ASN A 747 12.59 -6.36 22.87
N ALA A 748 11.64 -5.52 22.45
CA ALA A 748 10.24 -5.56 22.85
C ALA A 748 9.27 -5.89 21.70
N ILE A 749 9.71 -5.83 20.43
CA ILE A 749 8.86 -6.02 19.25
C ILE A 749 8.20 -7.40 19.25
N GLU A 750 8.99 -8.47 19.39
CA GLU A 750 8.47 -9.84 19.29
C GLU A 750 7.50 -10.17 20.44
N PHE A 751 7.83 -9.72 21.66
CA PHE A 751 6.96 -9.85 22.82
C PHE A 751 5.62 -9.15 22.62
N TYR A 752 5.64 -7.88 22.21
CA TYR A 752 4.42 -7.11 21.95
C TYR A 752 3.61 -7.69 20.78
N HIS A 753 4.27 -8.16 19.72
CA HIS A 753 3.60 -8.80 18.59
C HIS A 753 2.87 -10.08 19.04
N LYS A 754 3.50 -10.93 19.86
CA LYS A 754 2.84 -12.11 20.45
C LYS A 754 1.65 -11.72 21.33
N LEU A 755 1.79 -10.65 22.13
CA LEU A 755 0.74 -10.11 23.00
C LEU A 755 -0.53 -9.70 22.23
N VAL A 756 -0.37 -9.02 21.09
CA VAL A 756 -1.51 -8.50 20.30
C VAL A 756 -2.06 -9.47 19.24
N THR A 757 -1.37 -10.57 18.94
CA THR A 757 -1.79 -11.56 17.92
C THR A 757 -2.33 -12.87 18.48
N SER A 758 -2.20 -13.13 19.78
CA SER A 758 -2.80 -14.32 20.41
C SER A 758 -4.34 -14.29 20.37
N LYS A 759 -4.96 -15.45 20.09
CA LYS A 759 -6.41 -15.60 19.90
C LYS A 759 -7.20 -15.03 21.11
N PRO A 760 -8.11 -14.05 20.93
CA PRO A 760 -8.69 -13.31 22.05
C PRO A 760 -9.45 -14.14 23.09
N ILE A 761 -10.07 -15.25 22.69
CA ILE A 761 -11.00 -15.99 23.56
C ILE A 761 -10.25 -16.75 24.67
N MET A 762 -9.21 -17.54 24.33
CA MET A 762 -8.47 -18.31 25.33
C MET A 762 -7.51 -17.46 26.18
N PHE A 763 -7.01 -16.33 25.67
CA PHE A 763 -6.02 -15.51 26.38
C PHE A 763 -6.63 -14.41 27.26
N ARG A 764 -7.87 -13.97 27.00
CA ARG A 764 -8.58 -13.01 27.87
C ARG A 764 -8.98 -13.57 29.22
N GLU A 765 -9.24 -14.87 29.31
CA GLU A 765 -9.57 -15.53 30.58
C GLU A 765 -8.32 -15.74 31.46
N LEU A 766 -7.12 -15.73 30.86
CA LEU A 766 -5.86 -16.08 31.50
C LEU A 766 -5.20 -14.93 32.28
N LEU A 767 -5.39 -13.66 31.90
CA LEU A 767 -4.75 -12.51 32.59
C LEU A 767 -5.66 -11.77 33.59
N LEU A 768 -6.89 -12.26 33.84
CA LEU A 768 -7.85 -11.65 34.78
C LEU A 768 -7.33 -11.52 36.22
N GLN A 769 -6.31 -12.28 36.60
CA GLN A 769 -5.67 -12.24 37.92
C GLN A 769 -4.33 -11.49 37.92
N THR A 770 -3.83 -11.08 36.75
CA THR A 770 -2.56 -10.36 36.61
C THR A 770 -2.76 -8.87 36.90
N LYS A 771 -2.10 -8.36 37.94
CA LYS A 771 -1.99 -6.92 38.23
C LYS A 771 -0.76 -6.36 37.53
N PHE A 772 -0.83 -5.16 36.95
CA PHE A 772 0.31 -4.55 36.27
C PHE A 772 0.48 -3.04 36.50
N ALA A 773 1.69 -2.53 36.24
CA ALA A 773 1.99 -1.11 36.19
C ALA A 773 3.03 -0.81 35.09
N VAL A 774 2.97 0.36 34.47
CA VAL A 774 3.82 0.71 33.32
C VAL A 774 4.60 2.01 33.57
N CYS A 775 5.89 2.01 33.24
CA CYS A 775 6.74 3.19 33.24
C CYS A 775 7.46 3.35 31.89
N GLY A 776 7.13 4.41 31.16
CA GLY A 776 7.74 4.77 29.88
C GLY A 776 8.80 5.85 30.03
N PHE A 777 9.93 5.69 29.35
CA PHE A 777 11.00 6.69 29.22
C PHE A 777 11.02 7.20 27.78
N GLY A 778 10.84 8.50 27.57
CA GLY A 778 10.82 9.08 26.23
C GLY A 778 11.02 10.59 26.20
N SER A 779 11.17 11.15 25.01
CA SER A 779 11.27 12.60 24.79
C SER A 779 9.90 13.16 24.41
N PRO A 780 9.48 14.34 24.94
CA PRO A 780 8.33 15.10 24.44
C PRO A 780 8.50 15.59 23.00
N LYS A 781 9.72 15.54 22.43
CA LYS A 781 9.99 15.85 21.02
C LYS A 781 9.50 14.76 20.06
N TYR A 782 9.16 13.57 20.57
CA TYR A 782 8.51 12.53 19.80
C TYR A 782 7.01 12.81 19.69
N THR A 783 6.42 12.71 18.50
CA THR A 783 4.97 12.81 18.21
C THR A 783 4.13 12.04 19.21
N TYR A 784 4.60 10.85 19.61
CA TYR A 784 3.97 10.03 20.65
C TYR A 784 4.85 9.96 21.89
N TYR A 785 4.75 10.96 22.76
CA TYR A 785 5.46 10.99 24.04
C TYR A 785 5.14 9.76 24.91
N CYS A 786 6.16 8.92 25.13
CA CYS A 786 6.06 7.59 25.73
C CYS A 786 4.99 6.71 25.03
N GLY A 787 4.89 6.78 23.71
CA GLY A 787 3.89 6.09 22.88
C GLY A 787 3.82 4.59 23.16
N PHE A 788 4.94 3.88 23.09
CA PHE A 788 4.96 2.44 23.34
C PHE A 788 4.56 2.02 24.76
N ALA A 789 4.81 2.85 25.78
CA ALA A 789 4.31 2.59 27.14
C ALA A 789 2.78 2.70 27.22
N THR A 790 2.17 3.56 26.38
CA THR A 790 0.72 3.66 26.25
C THR A 790 0.17 2.42 25.53
N GLN A 791 0.79 2.01 24.42
CA GLN A 791 0.43 0.80 23.68
C GLN A 791 0.50 -0.49 24.53
N LEU A 792 1.53 -0.63 25.37
CA LEU A 792 1.62 -1.74 26.33
C LEU A 792 0.47 -1.70 27.34
N HIS A 793 0.16 -0.54 27.91
CA HIS A 793 -0.94 -0.40 28.86
C HIS A 793 -2.26 -0.84 28.23
N ASP A 794 -2.59 -0.31 27.05
CA ASP A 794 -3.84 -0.60 26.34
C ASP A 794 -3.95 -2.10 25.98
N ALA A 795 -2.84 -2.72 25.57
CA ALA A 795 -2.80 -4.16 25.25
C ALA A 795 -3.06 -5.04 26.49
N PHE A 796 -2.46 -4.72 27.64
CA PHE A 796 -2.69 -5.48 28.88
C PHE A 796 -4.11 -5.30 29.43
N VAL A 797 -4.68 -4.09 29.37
CA VAL A 797 -6.11 -3.86 29.69
C VAL A 797 -7.02 -4.66 28.74
N THR A 798 -6.72 -4.70 27.44
CA THR A 798 -7.51 -5.42 26.43
C THR A 798 -7.52 -6.95 26.62
N LEU A 799 -6.51 -7.48 27.31
CA LEU A 799 -6.37 -8.89 27.71
C LEU A 799 -6.92 -9.19 29.11
N GLY A 800 -7.47 -8.20 29.82
CA GLY A 800 -8.12 -8.38 31.13
C GLY A 800 -7.23 -8.17 32.35
N ALA A 801 -5.97 -7.76 32.17
CA ALA A 801 -5.08 -7.47 33.30
C ALA A 801 -5.45 -6.14 34.00
N PHE A 802 -5.22 -6.07 35.30
CA PHE A 802 -5.62 -4.94 36.15
C PHE A 802 -4.49 -3.93 36.38
N PRO A 803 -4.60 -2.67 35.90
CA PRO A 803 -3.61 -1.64 36.22
C PRO A 803 -3.78 -1.16 37.67
N PHE A 804 -2.73 -1.27 38.49
CA PHE A 804 -2.77 -0.86 39.92
C PHE A 804 -2.07 0.48 40.22
N GLU A 805 -1.43 1.08 39.22
CA GLU A 805 -0.76 2.38 39.27
C GLU A 805 -0.78 2.98 37.86
N ASP A 806 -1.00 4.30 37.76
CA ASP A 806 -1.08 5.00 36.47
C ASP A 806 0.21 4.88 35.65
N THR A 807 0.05 4.86 34.31
CA THR A 807 1.17 4.80 33.36
C THR A 807 2.11 6.00 33.54
N CYS A 808 3.30 5.77 34.09
CA CYS A 808 4.26 6.81 34.37
C CYS A 808 5.05 7.20 33.10
N LYS A 809 4.78 8.39 32.56
CA LYS A 809 5.54 8.94 31.43
C LYS A 809 6.70 9.81 31.93
N ILE A 810 7.94 9.39 31.66
CA ILE A 810 9.18 10.05 32.07
C ILE A 810 9.81 10.77 30.89
N ASN A 811 10.04 12.07 31.07
CA ASN A 811 10.81 12.89 30.14
C ASN A 811 12.30 12.62 30.38
N VAL A 812 13.03 12.21 29.34
CA VAL A 812 14.49 11.97 29.41
C VAL A 812 15.33 13.21 29.07
N ASP A 813 14.72 14.27 28.55
CA ASP A 813 15.40 15.52 28.13
C ASP A 813 15.64 16.52 29.28
N VAL A 814 15.11 16.25 30.48
CA VAL A 814 15.37 17.08 31.67
C VAL A 814 16.74 16.80 32.27
N ALA A 815 17.30 17.75 33.02
CA ALA A 815 18.67 17.68 33.55
C ALA A 815 18.97 16.43 34.41
N ASP A 816 17.99 15.94 35.19
CA ASP A 816 18.14 14.71 35.99
C ASP A 816 17.85 13.42 35.20
N LYS A 817 17.55 13.53 33.90
CA LYS A 817 17.04 12.48 33.00
C LYS A 817 15.81 11.74 33.55
N GLY A 818 15.01 12.42 34.36
CA GLY A 818 13.77 11.91 34.92
C GLY A 818 13.94 11.03 36.16
N LYS A 819 15.15 10.90 36.72
CA LYS A 819 15.46 10.06 37.90
C LYS A 819 14.57 10.38 39.12
N SER A 820 14.28 11.65 39.37
CA SER A 820 13.38 12.10 40.44
C SER A 820 11.95 11.61 40.23
N LYS A 821 11.45 11.69 38.98
CA LYS A 821 10.11 11.20 38.62
C LYS A 821 10.02 9.68 38.72
N PHE A 822 11.06 8.96 38.27
CA PHE A 822 11.17 7.51 38.44
C PHE A 822 11.16 7.13 39.92
N SER A 823 12.00 7.75 40.75
CA SER A 823 12.06 7.47 42.19
C SER A 823 10.70 7.67 42.89
N LYS A 824 9.95 8.72 42.51
CA LYS A 824 8.58 8.93 42.99
C LYS A 824 7.60 7.83 42.56
N TRP A 825 7.71 7.32 41.33
CA TRP A 825 6.88 6.19 40.86
C TRP A 825 7.26 4.89 41.57
N VAL A 826 8.55 4.58 41.72
CA VAL A 826 9.04 3.41 42.46
C VAL A 826 8.49 3.41 43.90
N LYS A 827 8.51 4.56 44.60
CA LYS A 827 7.91 4.68 45.94
C LYS A 827 6.41 4.38 45.98
N ARG A 828 5.64 4.78 44.96
CA ARG A 828 4.21 4.46 44.87
C ARG A 828 3.98 2.98 44.56
N VAL A 829 4.70 2.41 43.60
CA VAL A 829 4.66 0.97 43.29
C VAL A 829 4.96 0.13 44.54
N VAL A 830 6.05 0.44 45.26
CA VAL A 830 6.39 -0.25 46.53
C VAL A 830 5.28 -0.07 47.58
N SER A 831 4.73 1.14 47.74
CA SER A 831 3.60 1.41 48.65
C SER A 831 2.33 0.64 48.29
N CYS A 832 2.01 0.48 47.00
CA CYS A 832 0.86 -0.28 46.53
C CYS A 832 1.07 -1.80 46.70
N LEU A 833 2.29 -2.30 46.54
CA LEU A 833 2.65 -3.71 46.72
C LEU A 833 2.80 -4.11 48.20
N ALA A 834 3.14 -3.16 49.08
CA ALA A 834 3.22 -3.39 50.53
C ALA A 834 1.85 -3.40 51.23
N ARG A 835 0.78 -2.95 50.57
CA ARG A 835 -0.60 -3.10 51.05
C ARG A 835 -1.06 -4.53 50.77
N SER A 836 -1.21 -5.33 51.83
CA SER A 836 -1.50 -6.77 51.72
C SER A 836 -2.79 -7.11 50.97
N GLU A 837 -3.75 -6.18 50.93
CA GLU A 837 -4.97 -6.30 50.12
C GLU A 837 -5.24 -4.99 49.36
N LEU A 838 -4.83 -4.95 48.09
CA LEU A 838 -5.54 -4.12 47.10
C LEU A 838 -6.91 -4.80 46.86
N PRO A 839 -8.05 -4.09 47.04
CA PRO A 839 -9.36 -4.73 47.04
C PRO A 839 -9.61 -5.43 45.72
N SER A 840 -9.83 -6.75 45.79
CA SER A 840 -10.36 -7.53 44.67
C SER A 840 -11.68 -6.88 44.23
N PRO A 841 -11.92 -6.63 42.93
CA PRO A 841 -13.20 -6.10 42.49
C PRO A 841 -14.29 -7.12 42.86
N LYS A 842 -15.14 -6.79 43.84
CA LYS A 842 -16.08 -7.77 44.44
C LYS A 842 -17.36 -7.99 43.63
N TYR A 843 -17.56 -7.30 42.51
CA TYR A 843 -18.88 -7.20 41.86
C TYR A 843 -18.83 -7.20 40.32
N LEU A 844 -19.79 -7.89 39.70
CA LEU A 844 -20.00 -7.99 38.26
C LEU A 844 -21.42 -7.51 37.92
N LEU A 845 -21.59 -6.66 36.89
CA LEU A 845 -22.93 -6.26 36.45
C LEU A 845 -23.46 -7.22 35.38
N VAL A 846 -24.68 -7.75 35.58
CA VAL A 846 -25.43 -8.51 34.58
C VAL A 846 -26.88 -8.01 34.54
N PRO A 847 -27.47 -7.69 33.37
CA PRO A 847 -28.88 -7.33 33.26
C PRO A 847 -29.78 -8.52 33.56
N SER A 848 -30.77 -8.33 34.43
CA SER A 848 -31.89 -9.27 34.52
C SER A 848 -32.96 -8.84 33.52
N LEU A 849 -33.00 -9.50 32.36
CA LEU A 849 -34.14 -9.43 31.45
C LEU A 849 -35.19 -10.45 31.91
N SER A 850 -36.28 -9.97 32.50
CA SER A 850 -37.41 -10.81 32.91
C SER A 850 -38.41 -10.99 31.75
N THR A 851 -38.05 -11.78 30.75
CA THR A 851 -38.99 -12.42 29.83
C THR A 851 -38.64 -13.90 29.71
N GLY A 852 -39.61 -14.78 29.94
CA GLY A 852 -39.34 -16.15 30.37
C GLY A 852 -38.83 -17.08 29.26
N SER A 853 -37.59 -17.53 29.37
CA SER A 853 -37.19 -18.93 29.07
C SER A 853 -35.81 -19.24 29.66
N SER A 854 -35.64 -20.48 30.14
CA SER A 854 -34.40 -21.14 30.64
C SER A 854 -33.44 -20.37 31.56
N LYS A 855 -33.30 -20.85 32.81
CA LYS A 855 -32.19 -20.47 33.70
C LYS A 855 -30.89 -21.16 33.28
N THR A 856 -30.07 -20.53 32.46
CA THR A 856 -28.63 -20.83 32.40
C THR A 856 -27.90 -19.96 33.41
N SER A 857 -27.43 -20.55 34.50
CA SER A 857 -26.58 -19.87 35.47
C SER A 857 -25.19 -19.62 34.87
N LEU A 858 -24.88 -18.36 34.56
CA LEU A 858 -23.51 -17.93 34.30
C LEU A 858 -22.63 -18.26 35.52
N PRO A 859 -21.46 -18.91 35.34
CA PRO A 859 -20.57 -19.19 36.47
C PRO A 859 -19.98 -17.89 37.01
N SER A 860 -20.16 -17.64 38.31
CA SER A 860 -19.54 -16.51 39.00
C SER A 860 -18.04 -16.71 39.11
N ALA A 861 -17.25 -15.76 38.60
CA ALA A 861 -15.81 -15.74 38.86
C ALA A 861 -15.53 -15.68 40.38
N PRO A 862 -14.57 -16.45 40.92
CA PRO A 862 -14.28 -16.45 42.36
C PRO A 862 -14.00 -15.03 42.88
N GLY A 863 -14.81 -14.59 43.85
CA GLY A 863 -14.71 -13.25 44.45
C GLY A 863 -15.70 -12.20 43.92
N TYR A 864 -16.52 -12.50 42.91
CA TYR A 864 -17.46 -11.55 42.29
C TYR A 864 -18.95 -11.87 42.60
N GLN A 865 -19.75 -10.84 42.92
CA GLN A 865 -21.20 -10.92 43.14
C GLN A 865 -21.99 -10.08 42.11
N TYR A 866 -23.22 -10.50 41.78
CA TYR A 866 -24.07 -9.82 40.79
C TYR A 866 -24.96 -8.73 41.39
N VAL A 867 -25.17 -7.62 40.68
CA VAL A 867 -26.02 -6.48 41.12
C VAL A 867 -26.98 -6.04 40.01
N THR A 868 -28.25 -5.75 40.37
CA THR A 868 -29.33 -5.38 39.43
C THR A 868 -29.43 -3.87 39.22
N VAL A 869 -29.58 -3.44 37.97
CA VAL A 869 -29.86 -2.05 37.58
C VAL A 869 -31.32 -1.71 37.90
N THR A 870 -31.58 -0.55 38.54
CA THR A 870 -32.95 -0.17 38.94
C THR A 870 -33.48 1.11 38.29
N LYS A 871 -32.63 2.01 37.81
CA LYS A 871 -33.07 3.21 37.08
C LYS A 871 -31.98 3.75 36.16
N VAL A 872 -32.38 4.32 35.03
CA VAL A 872 -31.52 5.09 34.12
C VAL A 872 -32.18 6.45 33.88
N LYS A 873 -31.40 7.54 33.88
CA LYS A 873 -31.93 8.90 33.63
C LYS A 873 -30.92 9.77 32.88
N GLN A 874 -31.33 10.40 31.78
CA GLN A 874 -30.49 11.34 31.03
C GLN A 874 -30.20 12.61 31.87
N TYR A 875 -28.96 13.09 31.84
CA TYR A 875 -28.47 14.20 32.67
C TYR A 875 -28.13 15.46 31.88
N LYS A 876 -27.40 15.32 30.76
CA LYS A 876 -26.92 16.46 29.98
C LYS A 876 -26.68 16.07 28.52
N GLU A 877 -26.77 17.06 27.64
CA GLU A 877 -26.57 16.95 26.20
C GLU A 877 -25.69 18.12 25.72
N ASP A 878 -24.70 17.82 24.88
CA ASP A 878 -23.92 18.79 24.13
C ASP A 878 -23.79 18.33 22.66
N LEU A 879 -23.25 19.19 21.79
CA LEU A 879 -23.17 18.96 20.34
C LEU A 879 -22.33 17.73 19.91
N LYS A 880 -21.62 17.05 20.83
CA LYS A 880 -20.77 15.88 20.55
C LYS A 880 -20.88 14.76 21.60
N SER A 881 -21.71 14.87 22.64
CA SER A 881 -21.85 13.86 23.70
C SER A 881 -23.16 14.01 24.50
N ARG A 882 -23.67 12.89 25.03
CA ARG A 882 -24.81 12.82 25.97
C ARG A 882 -24.35 12.08 27.22
N TYR A 883 -24.90 12.44 28.37
CA TYR A 883 -24.53 11.86 29.66
C TYR A 883 -25.77 11.24 30.32
N PHE A 884 -25.63 9.98 30.74
CA PHE A 884 -26.69 9.21 31.40
C PHE A 884 -26.27 8.82 32.81
N PHE A 885 -27.17 8.93 33.78
CA PHE A 885 -27.02 8.34 35.11
C PHE A 885 -27.63 6.96 35.17
N VAL A 886 -26.98 6.06 35.92
CA VAL A 886 -27.52 4.75 36.30
C VAL A 886 -27.56 4.64 37.82
N GLU A 887 -28.68 4.17 38.36
CA GLU A 887 -28.98 4.03 39.80
C GLU A 887 -29.22 2.55 40.13
N PHE A 888 -28.47 2.05 41.11
CA PHE A 888 -28.48 0.64 41.53
C PHE A 888 -29.08 0.51 42.93
N ASN A 889 -29.69 -0.64 43.22
CA ASN A 889 -30.23 -0.95 44.54
C ASN A 889 -29.35 -2.02 45.22
N THR A 890 -28.80 -1.70 46.39
CA THR A 890 -27.94 -2.61 47.20
C THR A 890 -28.69 -3.37 48.29
N ASP A 891 -29.98 -3.10 48.50
CA ASP A 891 -30.77 -3.59 49.63
C ASP A 891 -31.04 -5.11 49.59
N ARG A 892 -30.74 -5.77 48.45
CA ARG A 892 -30.86 -7.23 48.28
C ARG A 892 -29.54 -8.01 48.41
N THR A 893 -28.41 -7.34 48.63
CA THR A 893 -27.07 -7.95 48.61
C THR A 893 -26.30 -7.87 49.94
N ASN A 894 -26.95 -7.46 51.04
CA ASN A 894 -26.33 -7.29 52.36
C ASN A 894 -25.10 -6.34 52.40
N ILE A 895 -24.98 -5.43 51.42
CA ILE A 895 -23.86 -4.49 51.34
C ILE A 895 -24.09 -3.35 52.34
N ARG A 896 -23.23 -3.24 53.37
CA ARG A 896 -23.14 -2.03 54.19
C ARG A 896 -22.38 -0.96 53.42
N THR A 897 -23.00 0.20 53.22
CA THR A 897 -22.46 1.31 52.41
C THR A 897 -21.14 1.89 52.94
N THR A 898 -20.78 1.59 54.18
CA THR A 898 -19.55 2.05 54.86
C THR A 898 -18.28 1.27 54.48
N GLU A 899 -18.38 0.17 53.72
CA GLU A 899 -17.25 -0.73 53.41
C GLU A 899 -16.78 -0.70 51.94
N VAL A 900 -17.28 0.25 51.13
CA VAL A 900 -17.06 0.27 49.67
C VAL A 900 -16.42 1.59 49.23
N GLU A 901 -15.07 1.65 49.22
CA GLU A 901 -14.34 2.82 48.70
C GLU A 901 -14.42 2.97 47.17
N TYR A 902 -14.53 1.86 46.43
CA TYR A 902 -14.50 1.83 44.97
C TYR A 902 -15.51 0.82 44.39
N VAL A 903 -16.23 1.23 43.34
CA VAL A 903 -17.11 0.36 42.54
C VAL A 903 -16.63 0.34 41.10
N HIS A 904 -16.01 -0.76 40.68
CA HIS A 904 -15.58 -0.96 39.30
C HIS A 904 -16.67 -1.68 38.50
N VAL A 905 -17.15 -1.02 37.44
CA VAL A 905 -18.08 -1.62 36.47
C VAL A 905 -17.27 -2.27 35.36
N LEU A 906 -17.09 -3.59 35.44
CA LEU A 906 -16.49 -4.37 34.36
C LEU A 906 -17.53 -4.68 33.27
N PRO A 907 -17.20 -4.52 31.97
CA PRO A 907 -18.06 -4.92 30.87
C PRO A 907 -17.96 -6.44 30.64
N CYS A 908 -18.55 -7.24 31.54
CA CYS A 908 -18.73 -8.69 31.33
C CYS A 908 -19.99 -9.02 30.53
N ASN A 909 -20.82 -8.03 30.22
CA ASN A 909 -21.92 -8.20 29.29
C ASN A 909 -21.36 -8.33 27.88
N ASN A 910 -21.84 -9.33 27.14
CA ASN A 910 -21.74 -9.27 25.69
C ASN A 910 -22.34 -7.93 25.24
N ARG A 911 -21.70 -7.28 24.26
CA ARG A 911 -22.15 -6.01 23.69
C ARG A 911 -23.66 -6.04 23.37
N THR A 912 -24.12 -7.17 22.84
CA THR A 912 -25.52 -7.48 22.53
C THR A 912 -26.47 -7.32 23.73
N ASP A 913 -26.08 -7.67 24.96
CA ASP A 913 -26.97 -7.63 26.13
C ASP A 913 -27.17 -6.19 26.64
N VAL A 914 -26.14 -5.35 26.53
CA VAL A 914 -26.23 -3.93 26.87
C VAL A 914 -27.00 -3.16 25.81
N GLU A 915 -26.78 -3.48 24.52
CA GLU A 915 -27.59 -2.97 23.41
C GLU A 915 -29.06 -3.38 23.58
N SER A 916 -29.35 -4.63 23.95
CA SER A 916 -30.72 -5.13 24.22
C SER A 916 -31.40 -4.40 25.39
N LEU A 917 -30.71 -4.20 26.52
CA LEU A 917 -31.23 -3.45 27.67
C LEU A 917 -31.57 -2.00 27.31
N ILE A 918 -30.72 -1.32 26.54
CA ILE A 918 -30.94 0.10 26.20
C ILE A 918 -32.00 0.23 25.09
N ASN A 919 -32.07 -0.72 24.16
CA ASN A 919 -33.16 -0.77 23.17
C ASN A 919 -34.52 -1.05 23.84
N SER A 920 -34.59 -1.86 24.91
CA SER A 920 -35.86 -2.08 25.62
C SER A 920 -36.35 -0.85 26.39
N LEU A 921 -35.42 0.02 26.83
CA LEU A 921 -35.73 1.30 27.47
C LEU A 921 -35.99 2.43 26.45
N TYR A 922 -35.42 2.34 25.26
CA TYR A 922 -35.48 3.37 24.21
C TYR A 922 -35.59 2.73 22.80
N PRO A 923 -36.77 2.22 22.40
CA PRO A 923 -36.93 1.32 21.24
C PRO A 923 -36.70 1.93 19.85
N ASN A 924 -36.36 3.22 19.76
CA ASN A 924 -36.20 3.96 18.50
C ASN A 924 -34.77 4.53 18.29
N MET A 925 -33.74 3.93 18.89
CA MET A 925 -32.34 4.36 18.72
C MET A 925 -31.47 3.28 18.06
N TYR A 926 -30.61 3.69 17.11
CA TYR A 926 -29.99 2.79 16.14
C TYR A 926 -28.46 2.58 16.29
N LYS A 927 -27.81 3.17 17.30
CA LYS A 927 -26.39 2.90 17.61
C LYS A 927 -26.01 3.34 19.03
N LEU A 928 -25.12 2.57 19.67
CA LEU A 928 -24.59 2.86 20.99
C LEU A 928 -23.05 2.70 21.01
N THR A 929 -22.37 3.63 21.67
CA THR A 929 -20.96 3.52 22.05
C THR A 929 -20.84 3.99 23.50
N ILE A 930 -20.30 3.15 24.39
CA ILE A 930 -20.16 3.46 25.82
C ILE A 930 -18.68 3.69 26.13
N SER A 931 -18.36 4.85 26.72
CA SER A 931 -17.09 5.07 27.39
C SER A 931 -17.32 5.30 28.88
N LEU A 932 -16.69 4.44 29.71
CA LEU A 932 -16.66 4.64 31.16
C LEU A 932 -15.63 5.72 31.48
N VAL A 933 -16.08 6.83 32.07
CA VAL A 933 -15.20 7.92 32.51
C VAL A 933 -15.04 7.81 34.04
N PRO A 934 -13.81 7.73 34.58
CA PRO A 934 -13.61 7.80 36.03
C PRO A 934 -14.11 9.15 36.54
N ILE A 935 -15.07 9.15 37.47
CA ILE A 935 -15.50 10.40 38.11
C ILE A 935 -14.55 10.70 39.26
N SER A 936 -13.69 11.70 39.09
CA SER A 936 -12.80 12.15 40.17
C SER A 936 -13.60 12.85 41.28
N SER A 937 -13.60 12.22 42.46
CA SER A 937 -13.85 12.78 43.80
C SER A 937 -15.21 13.43 44.14
N ALA A 938 -15.80 12.90 45.22
CA ALA A 938 -16.39 13.65 46.36
C ALA A 938 -17.89 14.03 46.45
N SER A 939 -18.80 13.67 45.53
CA SER A 939 -20.21 14.16 45.63
C SER A 939 -21.34 13.21 45.20
N ILE A 940 -21.21 11.89 45.42
CA ILE A 940 -22.12 10.87 44.83
C ILE A 940 -22.88 10.00 45.84
N TRP A 941 -22.69 10.15 47.16
CA TRP A 941 -23.33 9.29 48.17
C TRP A 941 -24.58 9.93 48.81
N PRO A 942 -25.81 9.62 48.35
CA PRO A 942 -27.02 9.91 49.11
C PRO A 942 -27.16 8.93 50.30
N PRO A 943 -27.86 9.29 51.39
CA PRO A 943 -27.91 8.47 52.62
C PRO A 943 -28.65 7.13 52.51
N ASN A 944 -29.19 6.78 51.34
CA ASN A 944 -30.33 5.86 51.20
C ASN A 944 -29.96 4.55 50.47
N GLY A 945 -28.73 4.04 50.59
CA GLY A 945 -28.34 2.74 50.01
C GLY A 945 -28.35 2.69 48.47
N ARG A 946 -28.05 3.81 47.80
CA ARG A 946 -28.06 3.88 46.32
C ARG A 946 -26.82 4.51 45.73
N LEU A 947 -26.10 3.72 44.96
CA LEU A 947 -24.94 4.14 44.16
C LEU A 947 -25.39 4.71 42.82
N ARG A 948 -24.66 5.71 42.32
CA ARG A 948 -24.86 6.33 41.01
C ARG A 948 -23.57 6.32 40.21
N CYS A 949 -23.64 6.04 38.91
CA CYS A 949 -22.52 6.26 37.99
C CYS A 949 -22.95 7.10 36.78
N ALA A 950 -21.98 7.70 36.09
CA ALA A 950 -22.20 8.46 34.85
C ALA A 950 -21.63 7.68 33.66
N LEU A 951 -22.46 7.49 32.64
CA LEU A 951 -22.07 6.92 31.35
C LEU A 951 -21.97 8.05 30.32
N ARG A 952 -20.88 8.05 29.54
CA ARG A 952 -20.68 8.99 28.43
C ARG A 952 -21.01 8.32 27.09
N TRP A 953 -21.93 8.93 26.37
CA TRP A 953 -22.24 8.70 24.95
C TRP A 953 -21.33 9.60 24.10
N VAL A 954 -20.75 9.03 23.05
CA VAL A 954 -19.89 9.69 22.04
C VAL A 954 -20.36 9.25 20.66
#